data_AF-A0AAD3DZU3-F1
#
_entry.id   AF-A0AAD3DZU3-F1
#
_cell.length_a   1.000
_cell.length_b   1.000
_cell.length_c   1.000
_cell.angle_alpha   90.00
_cell.angle_beta   90.00
_cell.angle_gamma   90.00
#
_symmetry.space_group_name_H-M   'P 1'
#
loop_
_entity.id
_entity.type
_entity.pdbx_description
1 polymer ?
#
loop_
_entity_poly.entity_id
_entity_poly.type
_entity_poly.pdbx_seq_one_letter_code
_entity_poly.pdbx_strand_id
1 'polypeptide(L)'
;MTYTAQHNIIAFPSSGILWSDPGELTSDPVKVASSCAGIGDITGPVADVNLMGYAAPLQTARGLHTRLFARAFVFLESSKSRRRFVYVSMDACMASQLVSLRVVQRLQVEFGADMYGASNVAISSTHTHASPAGFLQYLLYDITSLGFIQATFNAMVEGVLTAIRAAHASLGPIKLTLSSGDLEAASINRSPTAYQANPLGERGMYGANVDTDMTLISLVDNSTGAGRGMLAWFAVHCTSLNNTNRLVSGDNKAAAQLLLERWAAEVEVQAALRGQESTATEHVSDDMVSNVAAAAAAEAVLRLRLEDIAGNYSRSKDDGGVHLHTQLDFSSDGGGGHRMEKSSGMGNSSTGCVLRFEPGFIAAVAQAAVGDVSPNTAGAFCLDTGLPCDAATSTCNGRNELCHGRGPAWPDGRASAAIIGAQQFQMARWLYEAAAVQPEMSGPVDFRSTFLDMTNITVAASNLTRAGRTCPPAMGMSFAAGTTDGPGAFDFTQGDTRGPPLWRLVRHLVLPPSREQQQCQSPKPILLDTGQITVPYLWQPRVTQISLLRLGRLLIACVPGEFTTMAGRRLKRALSERFAAAWAAQAASGGRGGGHEEGRPVVVISGLTGTYSSYVTTWEEYQVQRYEGASTLYGPHTLDAYIQEFLRLADAMIAGTPVESAVQPPDLESQQVSLLAPVVVDWVPPGAAFGAVTQQVRPSYSTGQTAQATFRAANPRNNLRTNLTFMAVEVLLPPPPAPGQAAAQAAAQAAAQAAAQAALHKLLLVRKHQQQHMCDPQQQQRSQQQQEQPQGEQLNSNAHGTISGRAARSLKAAAAAGGGSGDAVDTDADAVRVADAGGELGGAQQQWGLHGSRSKAGVKERMREVEEKIIEVKERAEGAAEREDGEVDAPDVSSSCSSVEGEWRVVYDDRDWITRFNWYRPFKLSPESFARLEWDIPRNIPPATYRLRYYGDARSITGRITPFEGCSDPFRVE
;
A
#
# COMPACT_ATOMS: atom_id res chain seq x y z
N MET A 1 -79.74 11.54 27.65
CA MET A 1 -80.28 11.42 29.01
C MET A 1 -79.27 10.58 29.79
N THR A 2 -78.34 11.11 30.60
CA THR A 2 -78.36 12.04 31.77
C THR A 2 -78.20 11.27 33.09
N TYR A 3 -77.11 11.55 33.82
CA TYR A 3 -77.01 11.83 35.27
C TYR A 3 -77.84 10.98 36.28
N THR A 4 -77.31 10.42 37.39
CA THR A 4 -75.93 10.39 37.94
C THR A 4 -75.75 9.34 39.06
N ALA A 5 -74.50 8.94 39.30
CA ALA A 5 -73.83 8.51 40.55
C ALA A 5 -74.62 8.08 41.82
N GLN A 6 -74.15 6.99 42.43
CA GLN A 6 -73.89 6.92 43.88
C GLN A 6 -72.63 6.07 44.17
N HIS A 7 -71.96 6.31 45.31
CA HIS A 7 -70.73 5.60 45.71
C HIS A 7 -71.02 4.45 46.69
N ASN A 8 -70.13 3.46 46.73
CA ASN A 8 -69.56 3.01 48.01
C ASN A 8 -68.19 2.34 47.83
N ILE A 9 -67.41 2.28 48.92
CA ILE A 9 -65.96 1.99 48.90
C ILE A 9 -65.66 0.66 49.61
N ILE A 10 -64.86 -0.19 48.98
CA ILE A 10 -64.05 -1.24 49.64
C ILE A 10 -62.65 -1.18 49.01
N ALA A 11 -61.59 -1.28 49.81
CA ALA A 11 -60.22 -0.99 49.38
C ALA A 11 -59.29 -2.23 49.43
N PHE A 12 -58.33 -2.28 48.50
CA PHE A 12 -57.10 -3.08 48.55
C PHE A 12 -55.93 -2.24 47.99
N PRO A 13 -54.66 -2.56 48.29
CA PRO A 13 -53.67 -1.51 48.59
C PRO A 13 -52.84 -0.94 47.42
N SER A 14 -52.51 0.34 47.58
CA SER A 14 -51.37 1.12 47.06
C SER A 14 -50.52 0.53 45.92
N SER A 15 -50.67 1.11 44.73
CA SER A 15 -49.68 1.03 43.65
C SER A 15 -48.53 2.03 43.86
N GLY A 16 -47.28 1.55 43.79
CA GLY A 16 -46.07 2.37 43.78
C GLY A 16 -45.57 2.62 42.37
N ILE A 17 -46.29 3.42 41.57
CA ILE A 17 -45.84 3.81 40.22
C ILE A 17 -44.78 4.91 40.37
N LEU A 18 -43.51 4.53 40.24
CA LEU A 18 -42.41 5.49 40.13
C LEU A 18 -42.45 6.14 38.74
N TRP A 19 -42.49 7.46 38.73
CA TRP A 19 -42.50 8.25 37.51
C TRP A 19 -41.12 8.18 36.84
N SER A 20 -41.09 7.81 35.56
CA SER A 20 -40.00 8.19 34.66
C SER A 20 -40.21 9.65 34.27
N ASP A 21 -39.24 10.52 34.53
CA ASP A 21 -39.30 11.91 34.11
C ASP A 21 -39.53 12.02 32.59
N PRO A 22 -40.46 12.89 32.13
CA PRO A 22 -40.61 13.22 30.72
C PRO A 22 -39.51 14.20 30.28
N GLY A 23 -38.25 13.79 30.43
CA GLY A 23 -37.10 14.52 29.90
C GLY A 23 -37.20 14.64 28.38
N GLU A 24 -37.04 15.86 27.86
CA GLU A 24 -37.27 16.18 26.45
C GLU A 24 -36.48 15.27 25.49
N LEU A 25 -37.19 14.35 24.85
CA LEU A 25 -36.70 13.62 23.68
C LEU A 25 -36.79 14.53 22.45
N THR A 26 -35.95 15.58 22.43
CA THR A 26 -35.59 16.27 21.19
C THR A 26 -34.81 15.28 20.33
N SER A 27 -35.53 14.54 19.50
CA SER A 27 -34.97 13.53 18.60
C SER A 27 -34.27 14.20 17.42
N ASP A 28 -33.12 14.82 17.69
CA ASP A 28 -32.14 15.14 16.66
C ASP A 28 -31.81 13.87 15.87
N PRO A 29 -31.63 13.96 14.53
CA PRO A 29 -31.13 12.83 13.77
C PRO A 29 -29.76 12.41 14.29
N VAL A 30 -29.47 11.10 14.28
CA VAL A 30 -28.18 10.56 14.71
C VAL A 30 -27.09 10.99 13.72
N LYS A 31 -26.50 12.16 13.98
CA LYS A 31 -25.25 12.62 13.39
C LYS A 31 -24.15 11.63 13.76
N VAL A 32 -23.24 11.30 12.84
CA VAL A 32 -22.19 10.29 13.10
C VAL A 32 -21.05 10.88 13.91
N ALA A 33 -21.37 11.09 15.18
CA ALA A 33 -20.66 10.60 16.35
C ALA A 33 -19.23 10.05 16.19
N SER A 34 -18.45 10.27 17.25
CA SER A 34 -17.00 10.23 17.28
C SER A 34 -16.35 9.14 16.43
N SER A 35 -15.40 9.54 15.59
CA SER A 35 -14.50 8.62 14.91
C SER A 35 -13.12 9.22 14.74
N CYS A 36 -12.08 8.40 14.91
CA CYS A 36 -10.70 8.87 14.90
C CYS A 36 -9.76 7.84 14.27
N ALA A 37 -8.62 8.34 13.80
CA ALA A 37 -7.58 7.57 13.17
C ALA A 37 -6.36 7.39 14.10
N GLY A 38 -5.61 6.33 13.88
CA GLY A 38 -4.34 6.06 14.56
C GLY A 38 -3.41 5.24 13.68
N ILE A 39 -2.10 5.40 13.85
CA ILE A 39 -1.07 4.77 13.01
C ILE A 39 -0.02 4.07 13.89
N GLY A 40 0.54 2.96 13.40
CA GLY A 40 1.63 2.23 14.06
C GLY A 40 2.51 1.49 13.06
N ASP A 41 3.82 1.51 13.28
CA ASP A 41 4.81 0.79 12.46
C ASP A 41 4.67 -0.73 12.66
N ILE A 42 4.49 -1.46 11.55
CA ILE A 42 4.40 -2.94 11.50
C ILE A 42 5.58 -3.56 10.73
N THR A 43 6.64 -2.78 10.48
CA THR A 43 7.77 -3.21 9.66
C THR A 43 8.51 -4.37 10.34
N GLY A 44 8.28 -5.58 9.81
CA GLY A 44 9.02 -6.78 10.17
C GLY A 44 10.48 -6.76 9.69
N PRO A 45 11.21 -7.89 9.79
CA PRO A 45 12.63 -7.94 9.46
C PRO A 45 12.92 -7.57 8.00
N VAL A 46 13.86 -6.65 7.78
CA VAL A 46 14.22 -6.13 6.45
C VAL A 46 15.38 -6.88 5.77
N ALA A 47 15.85 -7.98 6.36
CA ALA A 47 17.01 -8.75 5.89
C ALA A 47 16.83 -10.25 6.12
N ASP A 48 17.45 -11.09 5.27
CA ASP A 48 17.51 -12.56 5.32
C ASP A 48 16.16 -13.34 5.36
N VAL A 49 15.01 -12.66 5.42
CA VAL A 49 13.65 -13.25 5.34
C VAL A 49 13.10 -13.16 3.92
N ASN A 50 12.25 -14.08 3.47
CA ASN A 50 11.55 -13.91 2.19
C ASN A 50 10.43 -12.85 2.27
N LEU A 51 10.18 -12.17 1.15
CA LEU A 51 9.01 -11.31 0.97
C LEU A 51 7.77 -12.17 0.65
N MET A 52 6.61 -11.74 1.15
CA MET A 52 5.33 -12.44 0.99
C MET A 52 4.65 -12.08 -0.34
N GLY A 53 3.84 -12.99 -0.88
CA GLY A 53 3.02 -12.76 -2.08
C GLY A 53 3.45 -13.63 -3.26
N TYR A 54 4.57 -13.30 -3.91
CA TYR A 54 5.03 -13.97 -5.13
C TYR A 54 5.45 -15.44 -5.01
N ALA A 55 5.50 -15.99 -3.79
CA ALA A 55 5.93 -17.37 -3.50
C ALA A 55 7.32 -17.75 -4.05
N ALA A 56 8.16 -16.78 -4.43
CA ALA A 56 9.47 -16.98 -5.04
C ALA A 56 10.53 -17.30 -3.95
N PRO A 57 11.06 -18.54 -3.82
CA PRO A 57 11.89 -18.93 -2.67
C PRO A 57 13.24 -18.21 -2.57
N LEU A 58 13.65 -17.54 -3.64
CA LEU A 58 14.86 -16.72 -3.69
C LEU A 58 14.64 -15.26 -3.29
N GLN A 59 13.40 -14.77 -3.15
CA GLN A 59 13.07 -13.35 -2.95
C GLN A 59 13.27 -12.88 -1.50
N THR A 60 14.47 -13.14 -0.96
CA THR A 60 14.91 -12.67 0.34
C THR A 60 15.06 -11.15 0.35
N ALA A 61 14.53 -10.51 1.38
CA ALA A 61 14.73 -9.12 1.74
C ALA A 61 16.22 -8.79 1.96
N ARG A 62 16.62 -7.60 1.51
CA ARG A 62 17.98 -7.06 1.52
C ARG A 62 17.96 -5.55 1.76
N GLY A 63 17.05 -5.09 2.61
CA GLY A 63 16.86 -3.68 2.91
C GLY A 63 15.40 -3.21 2.91
N LEU A 64 15.26 -1.89 3.00
CA LEU A 64 14.02 -1.15 3.17
C LEU A 64 13.97 -0.02 2.14
N HIS A 65 12.80 0.17 1.53
CA HIS A 65 12.48 1.28 0.63
C HIS A 65 11.38 2.16 1.22
N THR A 66 10.37 1.56 1.86
CA THR A 66 9.43 2.29 2.73
C THR A 66 9.01 1.41 3.90
N ARG A 67 8.90 2.03 5.09
CA ARG A 67 8.21 1.48 6.26
C ARG A 67 6.78 1.05 5.93
N LEU A 68 6.31 0.05 6.69
CA LEU A 68 4.97 -0.52 6.60
C LEU A 68 4.16 -0.07 7.82
N PHE A 69 2.92 0.39 7.63
CA PHE A 69 2.08 0.88 8.73
C PHE A 69 0.73 0.18 8.80
N ALA A 70 0.19 0.05 10.02
CA ALA A 70 -1.23 -0.17 10.25
C ALA A 70 -1.91 1.18 10.48
N ARG A 71 -3.01 1.44 9.78
CA ARG A 71 -3.86 2.64 9.93
C ARG A 71 -5.23 2.21 10.41
N ALA A 72 -5.55 2.50 11.67
CA ALA A 72 -6.78 2.12 12.34
C ALA A 72 -7.77 3.29 12.38
N PHE A 73 -9.06 3.00 12.20
CA PHE A 73 -10.18 3.94 12.27
C PHE A 73 -11.24 3.36 13.21
N VAL A 74 -11.51 4.03 14.32
CA VAL A 74 -12.55 3.64 15.29
C VAL A 74 -13.79 4.48 15.03
N PHE A 75 -14.97 3.86 14.88
CA PHE A 75 -16.26 4.54 14.72
C PHE A 75 -17.24 4.12 15.81
N LEU A 76 -18.01 5.04 16.38
CA LEU A 76 -19.02 4.75 17.42
C LEU A 76 -20.23 5.68 17.35
N GLU A 77 -21.42 5.15 17.69
CA GLU A 77 -22.74 5.81 17.53
C GLU A 77 -22.97 7.00 18.49
N SER A 78 -22.24 7.07 19.60
CA SER A 78 -22.06 8.25 20.48
C SER A 78 -20.99 7.94 21.52
N SER A 79 -20.43 8.95 22.18
CA SER A 79 -19.44 8.75 23.28
C SER A 79 -19.96 7.87 24.42
N LYS A 80 -21.29 7.73 24.58
CA LYS A 80 -21.96 6.85 25.55
C LYS A 80 -22.35 5.48 24.97
N SER A 81 -22.28 5.28 23.64
CA SER A 81 -22.69 4.03 23.00
C SER A 81 -21.60 2.95 23.06
N ARG A 82 -22.05 1.72 23.30
CA ARG A 82 -21.25 0.50 23.11
C ARG A 82 -21.24 0.05 21.66
N ARG A 83 -22.13 0.56 20.79
CA ARG A 83 -22.07 0.31 19.34
C ARG A 83 -20.88 1.05 18.75
N ARG A 84 -19.79 0.30 18.57
CA ARG A 84 -18.55 0.74 17.95
C ARG A 84 -17.93 -0.38 17.14
N PHE A 85 -17.18 -0.04 16.10
CA PHE A 85 -16.27 -0.96 15.42
C PHE A 85 -14.94 -0.30 15.10
N VAL A 86 -13.94 -1.11 14.80
CA VAL A 86 -12.61 -0.70 14.34
C VAL A 86 -12.35 -1.28 12.97
N TYR A 87 -11.95 -0.43 12.04
CA TYR A 87 -11.44 -0.82 10.72
C TYR A 87 -9.95 -0.52 10.65
N VAL A 88 -9.11 -1.49 10.32
CA VAL A 88 -7.67 -1.30 10.12
C VAL A 88 -7.31 -1.61 8.67
N SER A 89 -6.55 -0.73 8.03
CA SER A 89 -5.87 -0.99 6.76
C SER A 89 -4.37 -1.10 7.04
N MET A 90 -3.75 -2.24 6.74
CA MET A 90 -2.33 -2.47 7.05
C MET A 90 -1.48 -2.80 5.82
N ASP A 91 -0.28 -2.21 5.77
CA ASP A 91 0.69 -2.35 4.69
C ASP A 91 1.42 -3.72 4.72
N ALA A 92 0.67 -4.77 4.42
CA ALA A 92 1.12 -6.16 4.38
C ALA A 92 0.60 -6.86 3.11
N CYS A 93 0.98 -8.11 2.89
CA CYS A 93 0.49 -8.89 1.74
C CYS A 93 -0.92 -9.44 1.96
N MET A 94 -1.34 -9.74 3.19
CA MET A 94 -2.70 -10.19 3.50
C MET A 94 -3.00 -10.07 5.01
N ALA A 95 -4.29 -10.06 5.40
CA ALA A 95 -4.65 -10.25 6.79
C ALA A 95 -4.36 -11.67 7.29
N SER A 96 -3.90 -11.77 8.54
CA SER A 96 -3.60 -13.03 9.21
C SER A 96 -4.62 -13.30 10.30
N GLN A 97 -5.24 -14.48 10.24
CA GLN A 97 -6.17 -14.99 11.25
C GLN A 97 -5.53 -14.99 12.63
N LEU A 98 -4.24 -15.34 12.73
CA LEU A 98 -3.53 -15.38 14.01
C LEU A 98 -3.22 -13.98 14.55
N VAL A 99 -2.85 -13.02 13.67
CA VAL A 99 -2.69 -11.61 14.06
C VAL A 99 -4.03 -11.05 14.55
N SER A 100 -5.13 -11.31 13.84
CA SER A 100 -6.47 -10.90 14.26
C SER A 100 -6.86 -11.50 15.61
N LEU A 101 -6.58 -12.79 15.86
CA LEU A 101 -6.82 -13.44 17.15
C LEU A 101 -6.03 -12.80 18.29
N ARG A 102 -4.71 -12.56 18.12
CA ARG A 102 -3.89 -11.95 19.18
C ARG A 102 -4.19 -10.47 19.41
N VAL A 103 -4.46 -9.69 18.36
CA VAL A 103 -4.91 -8.30 18.50
C VAL A 103 -6.22 -8.24 19.28
N VAL A 104 -7.22 -9.05 18.92
CA VAL A 104 -8.48 -9.12 19.67
C VAL A 104 -8.23 -9.56 21.12
N GLN A 105 -7.47 -10.63 21.35
CA GLN A 105 -7.17 -11.12 22.70
C GLN A 105 -6.50 -10.06 23.60
N ARG A 106 -5.55 -9.29 23.06
CA ARG A 106 -4.89 -8.19 23.78
C ARG A 106 -5.87 -7.05 24.07
N LEU A 107 -6.66 -6.61 23.09
CA LEU A 107 -7.70 -5.59 23.28
C LEU A 107 -8.77 -6.02 24.29
N GLN A 108 -9.10 -7.31 24.38
CA GLN A 108 -10.05 -7.84 25.36
C GLN A 108 -9.52 -7.82 26.80
N VAL A 109 -8.20 -7.97 26.99
CA VAL A 109 -7.54 -7.81 28.29
C VAL A 109 -7.45 -6.32 28.68
N GLU A 110 -7.20 -5.45 27.71
CA GLU A 110 -6.96 -4.01 27.94
C GLU A 110 -8.25 -3.18 28.08
N PHE A 111 -9.28 -3.45 27.26
CA PHE A 111 -10.53 -2.68 27.19
C PHE A 111 -11.78 -3.49 27.60
N GLY A 112 -11.63 -4.78 27.87
CA GLY A 112 -12.73 -5.70 28.20
C GLY A 112 -13.43 -6.31 26.97
N ALA A 113 -13.93 -7.54 27.14
CA ALA A 113 -14.57 -8.31 26.07
C ALA A 113 -15.81 -7.65 25.44
N ASP A 114 -16.49 -6.79 26.18
CA ASP A 114 -17.66 -6.01 25.72
C ASP A 114 -17.31 -4.90 24.72
N MET A 115 -16.04 -4.47 24.65
CA MET A 115 -15.66 -3.27 23.88
C MET A 115 -15.07 -3.61 22.51
N TYR A 116 -14.16 -4.59 22.47
CA TYR A 116 -13.49 -5.03 21.24
C TYR A 116 -13.48 -6.56 21.18
N GLY A 117 -13.91 -7.11 20.05
CA GLY A 117 -14.05 -8.55 19.81
C GLY A 117 -14.07 -8.87 18.33
N ALA A 118 -14.08 -10.16 17.99
CA ALA A 118 -14.12 -10.61 16.59
C ALA A 118 -15.34 -10.07 15.81
N SER A 119 -16.42 -9.68 16.50
CA SER A 119 -17.60 -9.07 15.89
C SER A 119 -17.39 -7.65 15.36
N ASN A 120 -16.47 -6.87 15.94
CA ASN A 120 -16.33 -5.44 15.69
C ASN A 120 -14.88 -4.95 15.46
N VAL A 121 -13.92 -5.86 15.31
CA VAL A 121 -12.55 -5.55 14.87
C VAL A 121 -12.33 -6.18 13.50
N ALA A 122 -12.11 -5.34 12.48
CA ALA A 122 -11.85 -5.75 11.11
C ALA A 122 -10.45 -5.28 10.68
N ILE A 123 -9.55 -6.22 10.37
CA ILE A 123 -8.18 -5.94 9.93
C ILE A 123 -8.03 -6.37 8.48
N SER A 124 -8.01 -5.38 7.58
CA SER A 124 -7.82 -5.46 6.14
C SER A 124 -6.38 -5.14 5.76
N SER A 125 -5.94 -5.55 4.57
CA SER A 125 -4.55 -5.39 4.12
C SER A 125 -4.44 -4.75 2.74
N THR A 126 -3.40 -3.93 2.51
CA THR A 126 -3.18 -3.27 1.21
C THR A 126 -2.65 -4.21 0.12
N HIS A 127 -2.32 -5.45 0.45
CA HIS A 127 -1.86 -6.52 -0.46
C HIS A 127 -0.52 -6.22 -1.15
N THR A 128 0.46 -5.67 -0.42
CA THR A 128 1.83 -5.48 -0.91
C THR A 128 2.64 -6.78 -0.93
N HIS A 129 3.09 -7.15 -2.14
CA HIS A 129 4.01 -8.27 -2.37
C HIS A 129 5.48 -7.95 -2.03
N ALA A 130 5.72 -6.82 -1.35
CA ALA A 130 7.03 -6.39 -0.86
C ALA A 130 7.06 -6.26 0.68
N SER A 131 6.20 -6.99 1.40
CA SER A 131 6.20 -7.08 2.87
C SER A 131 6.90 -8.36 3.37
N PRO A 132 7.53 -8.37 4.57
CA PRO A 132 8.14 -9.58 5.14
C PRO A 132 7.13 -10.70 5.39
N ALA A 133 7.55 -11.95 5.16
CA ALA A 133 6.71 -13.13 5.32
C ALA A 133 6.79 -13.75 6.75
N GLY A 134 6.17 -14.93 6.92
CA GLY A 134 6.21 -15.71 8.17
C GLY A 134 5.29 -15.20 9.28
N PHE A 135 4.11 -14.66 8.94
CA PHE A 135 3.13 -14.10 9.88
C PHE A 135 1.74 -14.74 9.78
N LEU A 136 1.59 -15.76 8.92
CA LEU A 136 0.40 -16.60 8.85
C LEU A 136 0.56 -17.81 9.76
N GLN A 137 -0.38 -18.76 9.72
CA GLN A 137 -0.35 -19.95 10.58
C GLN A 137 -0.69 -21.25 9.84
N TYR A 138 -0.88 -21.17 8.53
CA TYR A 138 -1.35 -22.26 7.68
C TYR A 138 -0.25 -22.61 6.69
N LEU A 139 0.27 -23.84 6.79
CA LEU A 139 1.62 -24.15 6.34
C LEU A 139 1.92 -23.74 4.89
N LEU A 140 0.97 -23.87 3.96
CA LEU A 140 1.20 -23.59 2.54
C LEU A 140 1.75 -22.18 2.29
N TYR A 141 1.28 -21.20 3.07
CA TYR A 141 1.68 -19.80 2.91
C TYR A 141 3.06 -19.49 3.51
N ASP A 142 3.53 -20.28 4.47
CA ASP A 142 4.79 -20.09 5.17
C ASP A 142 5.92 -21.02 4.67
N ILE A 143 5.65 -21.97 3.75
CA ILE A 143 6.69 -22.84 3.14
C ILE A 143 7.83 -22.01 2.51
N THR A 144 7.49 -20.93 1.79
CA THR A 144 8.46 -20.09 1.10
C THR A 144 9.24 -19.18 2.03
N SER A 145 8.68 -18.81 3.20
CA SER A 145 9.39 -18.08 4.25
C SER A 145 10.30 -18.94 5.13
N LEU A 146 10.40 -20.23 4.83
CA LEU A 146 11.05 -21.25 5.68
C LEU A 146 10.35 -21.38 7.05
N GLY A 147 9.02 -21.24 7.05
CA GLY A 147 8.18 -21.29 8.24
C GLY A 147 7.84 -19.91 8.81
N PHE A 148 7.35 -19.94 10.05
CA PHE A 148 6.90 -18.78 10.81
C PHE A 148 8.08 -17.91 11.29
N ILE A 149 7.86 -16.62 11.44
CA ILE A 149 8.88 -15.63 11.80
C ILE A 149 8.29 -14.73 12.89
N GLN A 150 8.50 -15.11 14.15
CA GLN A 150 7.97 -14.43 15.34
C GLN A 150 8.23 -12.92 15.34
N ALA A 151 9.38 -12.47 14.81
CA ALA A 151 9.70 -11.05 14.70
C ALA A 151 8.77 -10.28 13.73
N THR A 152 8.36 -10.88 12.61
CA THR A 152 7.34 -10.30 11.71
C THR A 152 5.99 -10.26 12.41
N PHE A 153 5.61 -11.38 13.03
CA PHE A 153 4.32 -11.53 13.70
C PHE A 153 4.13 -10.54 14.86
N ASN A 154 5.12 -10.44 15.76
CA ASN A 154 5.08 -9.52 16.89
C ASN A 154 5.02 -8.06 16.44
N ALA A 155 5.78 -7.67 15.40
CA ALA A 155 5.74 -6.33 14.84
C ALA A 155 4.35 -5.99 14.27
N MET A 156 3.70 -6.92 13.57
CA MET A 156 2.33 -6.74 13.09
C MET A 156 1.31 -6.63 14.23
N VAL A 157 1.40 -7.49 15.26
CA VAL A 157 0.48 -7.44 16.41
C VAL A 157 0.62 -6.13 17.18
N GLU A 158 1.82 -5.73 17.59
CA GLU A 158 2.00 -4.51 18.39
C GLU A 158 1.84 -3.22 17.58
N GLY A 159 2.19 -3.20 16.28
CA GLY A 159 1.91 -2.04 15.42
C GLY A 159 0.42 -1.83 15.16
N VAL A 160 -0.35 -2.92 14.96
CA VAL A 160 -1.83 -2.84 14.89
C VAL A 160 -2.42 -2.41 16.23
N LEU A 161 -1.96 -2.96 17.36
CA LEU A 161 -2.41 -2.53 18.68
C LEU A 161 -2.10 -1.04 18.94
N THR A 162 -0.91 -0.58 18.57
CA THR A 162 -0.51 0.83 18.65
C THR A 162 -1.44 1.73 17.84
N ALA A 163 -1.75 1.36 16.60
CA ALA A 163 -2.71 2.09 15.76
C ALA A 163 -4.11 2.16 16.41
N ILE A 164 -4.62 1.04 16.94
CA ILE A 164 -5.95 0.98 17.59
C ILE A 164 -5.97 1.77 18.90
N ARG A 165 -4.91 1.69 19.72
CA ARG A 165 -4.74 2.50 20.95
C ARG A 165 -4.75 3.99 20.63
N ALA A 166 -3.99 4.43 19.61
CA ALA A 166 -3.96 5.83 19.17
C ALA A 166 -5.34 6.31 18.66
N ALA A 167 -6.04 5.48 17.87
CA ALA A 167 -7.39 5.77 17.38
C ALA A 167 -8.45 5.79 18.50
N HIS A 168 -8.26 5.01 19.57
CA HIS A 168 -9.12 5.04 20.76
C HIS A 168 -8.84 6.27 21.64
N ALA A 169 -7.58 6.62 21.86
CA ALA A 169 -7.19 7.73 22.73
C ALA A 169 -7.56 9.11 22.18
N SER A 170 -7.70 9.24 20.85
CA SER A 170 -7.99 10.50 20.15
C SER A 170 -9.48 10.81 19.96
N LEU A 171 -10.39 9.95 20.45
CA LEU A 171 -11.85 9.98 20.19
C LEU A 171 -12.53 11.34 20.45
N GLY A 172 -12.82 12.07 19.36
CA GLY A 172 -13.51 13.36 19.35
C GLY A 172 -14.70 13.39 18.37
N PRO A 173 -15.63 14.37 18.45
CA PRO A 173 -16.78 14.48 17.56
C PRO A 173 -16.38 14.94 16.15
N ILE A 174 -16.86 14.23 15.12
CA ILE A 174 -16.46 14.47 13.73
C ILE A 174 -17.67 14.57 12.80
N LYS A 175 -17.49 15.21 11.65
CA LYS A 175 -18.36 15.15 10.47
C LYS A 175 -17.79 14.10 9.53
N LEU A 176 -18.61 13.12 9.12
CA LEU A 176 -18.30 12.26 7.97
C LEU A 176 -18.93 12.83 6.70
N THR A 177 -18.23 12.71 5.57
CA THR A 177 -18.82 12.81 4.24
C THR A 177 -18.30 11.68 3.35
N LEU A 178 -19.10 11.30 2.35
CA LEU A 178 -18.87 10.13 1.48
C LEU A 178 -18.93 10.55 0.01
N SER A 179 -17.83 10.34 -0.71
CA SER A 179 -17.67 10.64 -2.14
C SER A 179 -17.15 9.42 -2.91
N SER A 180 -17.46 9.35 -4.21
CA SER A 180 -17.01 8.28 -5.12
C SER A 180 -16.67 8.85 -6.49
N GLY A 181 -15.74 8.23 -7.22
CA GLY A 181 -15.34 8.63 -8.57
C GLY A 181 -14.54 7.57 -9.31
N ASP A 182 -14.59 7.61 -10.65
CA ASP A 182 -13.94 6.64 -11.53
C ASP A 182 -12.46 6.96 -11.74
N LEU A 183 -11.58 6.09 -11.22
CA LEU A 183 -10.15 6.10 -11.48
C LEU A 183 -9.80 5.14 -12.64
N GLU A 184 -9.85 5.67 -13.86
CA GLU A 184 -9.38 4.98 -15.06
C GLU A 184 -7.84 4.93 -15.14
N ALA A 185 -7.32 4.06 -16.01
CA ALA A 185 -5.89 3.93 -16.37
C ALA A 185 -4.88 3.66 -15.22
N ALA A 186 -5.34 3.41 -13.99
CA ALA A 186 -4.51 2.97 -12.86
C ALA A 186 -4.41 1.44 -12.72
N SER A 187 -5.25 0.68 -13.45
CA SER A 187 -5.22 -0.79 -13.43
C SER A 187 -5.73 -1.43 -14.72
N ILE A 188 -5.42 -2.72 -14.92
CA ILE A 188 -5.91 -3.57 -16.01
C ILE A 188 -6.34 -4.95 -15.49
N ASN A 189 -7.23 -5.64 -16.21
CA ASN A 189 -7.61 -7.01 -15.87
C ASN A 189 -6.54 -8.00 -16.37
N ARG A 190 -5.96 -8.81 -15.48
CA ARG A 190 -4.90 -9.80 -15.79
C ARG A 190 -5.41 -11.18 -16.21
N SER A 191 -6.71 -11.43 -16.08
CA SER A 191 -7.40 -12.65 -16.50
C SER A 191 -8.63 -12.34 -17.37
N PRO A 192 -8.48 -11.54 -18.45
CA PRO A 192 -9.62 -10.99 -19.20
C PRO A 192 -10.45 -12.07 -19.89
N THR A 193 -9.83 -13.21 -20.23
CA THR A 193 -10.49 -14.41 -20.77
C THR A 193 -11.37 -15.11 -19.74
N ALA A 194 -11.04 -15.06 -18.45
CA ALA A 194 -11.93 -15.50 -17.37
C ALA A 194 -13.09 -14.51 -17.18
N TYR A 195 -12.81 -13.19 -17.13
CA TYR A 195 -13.86 -12.17 -17.05
C TYR A 195 -14.88 -12.30 -18.20
N GLN A 196 -14.42 -12.58 -19.42
CA GLN A 196 -15.27 -12.81 -20.60
C GLN A 196 -16.22 -14.02 -20.49
N ALA A 197 -15.95 -14.99 -19.61
CA ALA A 197 -16.87 -16.12 -19.38
C ALA A 197 -18.16 -15.69 -18.66
N ASN A 198 -18.15 -14.57 -17.93
CA ASN A 198 -19.36 -14.03 -17.30
C ASN A 198 -20.44 -13.68 -18.37
N PRO A 199 -21.74 -13.76 -18.02
CA PRO A 199 -22.83 -13.56 -18.98
C PRO A 199 -22.74 -12.21 -19.70
N LEU A 200 -22.96 -12.19 -21.02
CA LEU A 200 -22.83 -10.97 -21.84
C LEU A 200 -23.73 -9.83 -21.35
N GLY A 201 -24.97 -10.15 -20.96
CA GLY A 201 -25.90 -9.17 -20.39
C GLY A 201 -25.49 -8.62 -19.02
N GLU A 202 -24.75 -9.39 -18.22
CA GLU A 202 -24.18 -8.89 -16.95
C GLU A 202 -22.96 -8.01 -17.22
N ARG A 203 -22.06 -8.43 -18.12
CA ARG A 203 -20.92 -7.61 -18.54
C ARG A 203 -21.33 -6.27 -19.16
N GLY A 204 -22.45 -6.24 -19.90
CA GLY A 204 -23.00 -5.02 -20.51
C GLY A 204 -23.52 -3.97 -19.52
N MET A 205 -23.55 -4.25 -18.21
CA MET A 205 -23.92 -3.26 -17.18
C MET A 205 -22.72 -2.43 -16.68
N TYR A 206 -21.50 -2.71 -17.16
CA TYR A 206 -20.26 -2.09 -16.66
C TYR A 206 -19.39 -1.61 -17.83
N GLY A 207 -18.83 -0.40 -17.74
CA GLY A 207 -17.98 0.18 -18.79
C GLY A 207 -16.62 -0.52 -18.94
N ALA A 208 -16.08 -1.08 -17.85
CA ALA A 208 -14.75 -1.70 -17.81
C ALA A 208 -14.76 -3.12 -17.24
N ASN A 209 -13.71 -3.89 -17.55
CA ASN A 209 -13.44 -5.21 -16.97
C ASN A 209 -12.59 -5.17 -15.68
N VAL A 210 -12.33 -3.98 -15.15
CA VAL A 210 -11.83 -3.71 -13.79
C VAL A 210 -12.82 -2.81 -13.07
N ASP A 211 -12.79 -2.78 -11.73
CA ASP A 211 -13.61 -1.84 -10.94
C ASP A 211 -12.89 -0.49 -10.80
N THR A 212 -13.38 0.53 -11.51
CA THR A 212 -12.83 1.89 -11.55
C THR A 212 -13.26 2.76 -10.36
N ASP A 213 -14.36 2.40 -9.70
CA ASP A 213 -14.91 3.07 -8.51
C ASP A 213 -13.87 3.13 -7.36
N MET A 214 -13.32 4.33 -7.14
CA MET A 214 -12.74 4.71 -5.86
C MET A 214 -13.81 5.38 -5.01
N THR A 215 -14.13 4.77 -3.87
CA THR A 215 -15.04 5.34 -2.87
C THR A 215 -14.24 5.76 -1.62
N LEU A 216 -14.50 6.97 -1.12
CA LEU A 216 -13.77 7.62 -0.03
C LEU A 216 -14.73 8.15 1.05
N ILE A 217 -14.34 8.00 2.32
CA ILE A 217 -14.88 8.79 3.44
C ILE A 217 -13.83 9.78 3.95
N SER A 218 -14.27 11.02 4.20
CA SER A 218 -13.48 12.03 4.91
C SER A 218 -13.88 12.06 6.40
N LEU A 219 -12.91 12.28 7.28
CA LEU A 219 -13.10 12.49 8.71
C LEU A 219 -12.64 13.92 9.04
N VAL A 220 -13.59 14.81 9.33
CA VAL A 220 -13.34 16.22 9.66
C VAL A 220 -13.78 16.48 11.10
N ASP A 221 -12.97 17.12 11.93
CA ASP A 221 -13.37 17.49 13.29
C ASP A 221 -14.53 18.49 13.27
N ASN A 222 -15.58 18.20 14.04
CA ASN A 222 -16.81 18.98 14.02
C ASN A 222 -16.73 20.28 14.86
N SER A 223 -15.63 20.48 15.61
CA SER A 223 -15.41 21.69 16.41
C SER A 223 -14.42 22.67 15.75
N THR A 224 -13.39 22.16 15.07
CA THR A 224 -12.36 22.98 14.41
C THR A 224 -12.58 23.12 12.89
N GLY A 225 -13.30 22.18 12.27
CA GLY A 225 -13.40 22.07 10.81
C GLY A 225 -12.15 21.50 10.13
N ALA A 226 -11.15 21.03 10.90
CA ALA A 226 -9.91 20.46 10.38
C ALA A 226 -10.05 18.97 10.04
N GLY A 227 -9.45 18.52 8.94
CA GLY A 227 -9.35 17.11 8.60
C GLY A 227 -8.53 16.31 9.62
N ARG A 228 -9.10 15.22 10.13
CA ARG A 228 -8.42 14.25 11.01
C ARG A 228 -7.93 13.02 10.25
N GLY A 229 -8.56 12.68 9.13
CA GLY A 229 -8.12 11.58 8.27
C GLY A 229 -9.00 11.32 7.04
N MET A 230 -8.60 10.33 6.24
CA MET A 230 -9.43 9.79 5.17
C MET A 230 -9.23 8.28 5.00
N LEU A 231 -10.28 7.59 4.55
CA LEU A 231 -10.23 6.16 4.21
C LEU A 231 -10.91 5.95 2.85
N ALA A 232 -10.15 5.41 1.90
CA ALA A 232 -10.62 5.10 0.55
C ALA A 232 -10.45 3.61 0.22
N TRP A 233 -11.30 3.09 -0.66
CA TRP A 233 -11.22 1.75 -1.23
C TRP A 233 -11.07 1.83 -2.75
N PHE A 234 -10.08 1.12 -3.31
CA PHE A 234 -9.88 1.03 -4.76
C PHE A 234 -9.18 -0.29 -5.15
N ALA A 235 -9.62 -0.92 -6.25
CA ALA A 235 -9.12 -2.23 -6.69
C ALA A 235 -7.87 -2.10 -7.58
N VAL A 236 -6.69 -2.39 -7.01
CA VAL A 236 -5.45 -2.61 -7.78
C VAL A 236 -4.44 -3.39 -6.94
N HIS A 237 -3.82 -4.45 -7.48
CA HIS A 237 -2.78 -5.19 -6.78
C HIS A 237 -1.60 -4.27 -6.42
N CYS A 238 -0.98 -4.51 -5.26
CA CYS A 238 0.30 -3.90 -4.89
C CYS A 238 1.47 -4.80 -5.33
N THR A 239 1.56 -4.93 -6.65
CA THR A 239 2.51 -5.75 -7.42
C THR A 239 3.20 -4.93 -8.52
N SER A 240 3.44 -3.64 -8.27
CA SER A 240 4.24 -2.80 -9.18
C SER A 240 5.74 -3.10 -9.02
N LEU A 241 6.17 -3.43 -7.80
CA LEU A 241 7.47 -4.02 -7.48
C LEU A 241 7.45 -5.53 -7.74
N ASN A 242 7.89 -5.95 -8.93
CA ASN A 242 7.91 -7.36 -9.34
C ASN A 242 8.78 -8.27 -8.42
N ASN A 243 8.69 -9.58 -8.64
CA ASN A 243 9.39 -10.62 -7.85
C ASN A 243 10.93 -10.57 -7.84
N THR A 244 11.56 -9.65 -8.59
CA THR A 244 13.00 -9.36 -8.47
C THR A 244 13.33 -8.36 -7.35
N ASN A 245 12.35 -7.56 -6.90
CA ASN A 245 12.53 -6.58 -5.82
C ASN A 245 12.92 -7.24 -4.49
N ARG A 246 13.93 -6.68 -3.83
CA ARG A 246 14.50 -7.16 -2.55
C ARG A 246 14.35 -6.17 -1.39
N LEU A 247 13.74 -5.01 -1.60
CA LEU A 247 13.52 -4.03 -0.55
C LEU A 247 12.11 -4.14 0.00
N VAL A 248 11.97 -4.09 1.33
CA VAL A 248 10.67 -3.99 1.99
C VAL A 248 9.99 -2.68 1.60
N SER A 249 8.72 -2.73 1.21
CA SER A 249 7.98 -1.58 0.68
C SER A 249 6.46 -1.80 0.74
N GLY A 250 5.69 -0.73 0.91
CA GLY A 250 4.23 -0.77 0.80
C GLY A 250 3.67 -0.61 -0.63
N ASP A 251 4.54 -0.62 -1.65
CA ASP A 251 4.20 -0.54 -3.08
C ASP A 251 3.28 0.67 -3.44
N ASN A 252 2.42 0.55 -4.45
CA ASN A 252 1.67 1.70 -5.00
C ASN A 252 0.64 2.29 -4.03
N LYS A 253 0.03 1.51 -3.14
CA LYS A 253 -0.89 2.05 -2.12
C LYS A 253 -0.15 2.81 -1.03
N ALA A 254 1.04 2.38 -0.60
CA ALA A 254 1.82 3.20 0.34
C ALA A 254 2.38 4.48 -0.29
N ALA A 255 2.72 4.49 -1.59
CA ALA A 255 3.01 5.74 -2.30
C ALA A 255 1.82 6.71 -2.25
N ALA A 256 0.60 6.23 -2.48
CA ALA A 256 -0.62 7.04 -2.39
C ALA A 256 -0.86 7.56 -0.97
N GLN A 257 -0.81 6.69 0.05
CA GLN A 257 -1.01 7.04 1.46
C GLN A 257 0.03 8.09 1.92
N LEU A 258 1.31 7.88 1.60
CA LEU A 258 2.40 8.80 1.95
C LEU A 258 2.27 10.18 1.29
N LEU A 259 1.79 10.24 0.04
CA LEU A 259 1.50 11.50 -0.64
C LEU A 259 0.31 12.24 -0.01
N LEU A 260 -0.75 11.52 0.40
CA LEU A 260 -1.93 12.10 1.06
C LEU A 260 -1.57 12.68 2.43
N GLU A 261 -0.77 11.95 3.21
CA GLU A 261 -0.31 12.35 4.55
C GLU A 261 0.63 13.58 4.49
N ARG A 262 1.53 13.64 3.49
CA ARG A 262 2.35 14.84 3.23
C ARG A 262 1.55 16.03 2.75
N TRP A 263 0.60 15.84 1.82
CA TRP A 263 -0.22 16.92 1.29
C TRP A 263 -1.00 17.64 2.39
N ALA A 264 -1.57 16.90 3.34
CA ALA A 264 -2.25 17.49 4.51
C ALA A 264 -1.29 18.35 5.35
N ALA A 265 -0.07 17.87 5.61
CA ALA A 265 0.95 18.61 6.35
C ALA A 265 1.47 19.85 5.59
N GLU A 266 1.68 19.76 4.27
CA GLU A 266 2.04 20.91 3.42
C GLU A 266 0.97 22.01 3.46
N VAL A 267 -0.31 21.64 3.42
CA VAL A 267 -1.42 22.61 3.48
C VAL A 267 -1.44 23.35 4.80
N GLU A 268 -1.20 22.69 5.94
CA GLU A 268 -1.13 23.40 7.24
C GLU A 268 0.06 24.35 7.33
N VAL A 269 1.26 23.97 6.89
CA VAL A 269 2.42 24.87 6.89
C VAL A 269 2.14 26.11 6.04
N GLN A 270 1.56 25.92 4.85
CA GLN A 270 1.14 27.03 3.98
C GLN A 270 0.05 27.91 4.62
N ALA A 271 -0.91 27.32 5.34
CA ALA A 271 -2.00 28.03 5.99
C ALA A 271 -1.60 28.69 7.33
N ALA A 272 -0.50 28.26 7.95
CA ALA A 272 0.14 28.94 9.08
C ALA A 272 0.93 30.17 8.63
N LEU A 273 1.78 30.02 7.60
CA LEU A 273 2.60 31.11 7.05
C LEU A 273 1.73 32.31 6.58
N ARG A 274 0.64 32.04 5.84
CA ARG A 274 -0.31 33.09 5.40
C ARG A 274 -1.03 33.78 6.57
N GLY A 275 -1.26 33.04 7.67
CA GLY A 275 -1.80 33.62 8.90
C GLY A 275 -0.85 34.66 9.49
N GLN A 276 0.45 34.34 9.53
CA GLN A 276 1.48 35.22 10.07
C GLN A 276 1.69 36.49 9.23
N GLU A 277 1.63 36.40 7.89
CA GLU A 277 1.64 37.57 7.00
C GLU A 277 0.50 38.57 7.33
N SER A 278 -0.69 38.07 7.68
CA SER A 278 -1.84 38.93 8.03
C SER A 278 -1.75 39.61 9.40
N THR A 279 -0.90 39.09 10.30
CA THR A 279 -0.65 39.67 11.64
C THR A 279 0.59 40.57 11.70
N ALA A 280 1.50 40.48 10.72
CA ALA A 280 2.79 41.18 10.71
C ALA A 280 2.68 42.73 10.62
N THR A 281 1.47 43.29 10.52
CA THR A 281 1.21 44.73 10.60
C THR A 281 1.25 45.29 12.02
N GLU A 282 1.16 44.45 13.07
CA GLU A 282 1.26 44.90 14.48
C GLU A 282 2.34 44.10 15.24
N HIS A 283 3.46 44.78 15.54
CA HIS A 283 4.56 44.34 16.40
C HIS A 283 5.12 42.90 16.19
N VAL A 284 6.06 42.77 15.25
CA VAL A 284 6.95 41.60 15.14
C VAL A 284 7.88 41.52 16.36
N SER A 285 7.96 40.34 16.99
CA SER A 285 8.96 39.98 18.02
C SER A 285 10.02 39.02 17.46
N ASP A 286 11.19 38.93 18.10
CA ASP A 286 12.26 38.02 17.66
C ASP A 286 11.82 36.53 17.68
N ASP A 287 10.97 36.13 18.63
CA ASP A 287 10.36 34.79 18.66
C ASP A 287 9.50 34.52 17.42
N MET A 288 8.81 35.54 16.89
CA MET A 288 8.00 35.41 15.67
C MET A 288 8.90 35.19 14.44
N VAL A 289 10.03 35.89 14.37
CA VAL A 289 11.04 35.70 13.29
C VAL A 289 11.68 34.32 13.38
N SER A 290 12.01 33.84 14.58
CA SER A 290 12.52 32.49 14.81
C SER A 290 11.54 31.42 14.32
N ASN A 291 10.25 31.55 14.68
CA ASN A 291 9.21 30.62 14.24
C ASN A 291 8.95 30.67 12.72
N VAL A 292 9.00 31.84 12.08
CA VAL A 292 8.91 31.97 10.61
C VAL A 292 10.11 31.29 9.93
N ALA A 293 11.32 31.46 10.45
CA ALA A 293 12.51 30.78 9.92
C ALA A 293 12.44 29.26 10.11
N ALA A 294 11.93 28.78 11.26
CA ALA A 294 11.71 27.37 11.51
C ALA A 294 10.63 26.77 10.58
N ALA A 295 9.52 27.49 10.35
CA ALA A 295 8.44 27.09 9.46
C ALA A 295 8.84 27.12 7.97
N ALA A 296 9.57 28.14 7.52
CA ALA A 296 10.13 28.20 6.17
C ALA A 296 11.21 27.13 5.94
N ALA A 297 11.98 26.77 6.97
CA ALA A 297 12.88 25.62 6.91
C ALA A 297 12.10 24.29 6.87
N ALA A 298 10.98 24.15 7.59
CA ALA A 298 10.09 23.00 7.44
C ALA A 298 9.48 22.93 6.02
N GLU A 299 9.07 24.06 5.45
CA GLU A 299 8.57 24.18 4.07
C GLU A 299 9.65 23.88 3.00
N ALA A 300 10.93 24.05 3.34
CA ALA A 300 12.06 23.62 2.51
C ALA A 300 12.34 22.10 2.64
N VAL A 301 12.06 21.52 3.81
CA VAL A 301 12.33 20.10 4.15
C VAL A 301 11.21 19.15 3.72
N LEU A 302 9.95 19.57 3.82
CA LEU A 302 8.78 18.74 3.50
C LEU A 302 8.61 18.38 2.01
N ARG A 303 9.48 18.90 1.13
CA ARG A 303 9.35 18.85 -0.33
C ARG A 303 9.65 17.47 -0.92
N LEU A 304 8.68 16.58 -0.80
CA LEU A 304 8.59 15.34 -1.56
C LEU A 304 7.30 15.41 -2.39
N ARG A 305 7.31 16.24 -3.44
CA ARG A 305 6.14 16.53 -4.26
C ARG A 305 5.79 15.34 -5.15
N LEU A 306 4.61 15.41 -5.77
CA LEU A 306 4.27 14.52 -6.88
C LEU A 306 5.32 14.56 -8.01
N GLU A 307 5.97 15.71 -8.22
CA GLU A 307 7.08 15.90 -9.16
C GLU A 307 8.36 15.16 -8.75
N ASP A 308 8.60 14.95 -7.45
CA ASP A 308 9.79 14.25 -6.96
C ASP A 308 9.56 12.72 -6.95
N ILE A 309 8.30 12.28 -6.84
CA ILE A 309 7.87 10.88 -7.03
C ILE A 309 7.72 10.50 -8.51
N ALA A 310 7.18 11.37 -9.38
CA ALA A 310 6.87 11.03 -10.77
C ALA A 310 7.70 11.80 -11.82
N GLY A 311 8.15 13.02 -11.54
CA GLY A 311 8.94 13.85 -12.47
C GLY A 311 10.38 13.38 -12.65
N ASN A 312 10.93 12.59 -11.72
CA ASN A 312 12.15 11.82 -11.98
C ASN A 312 11.98 10.75 -13.07
N TYR A 313 10.74 10.40 -13.42
CA TYR A 313 10.41 9.40 -14.43
C TYR A 313 9.71 10.00 -15.67
N SER A 314 9.76 11.32 -15.86
CA SER A 314 9.40 11.94 -17.14
C SER A 314 10.39 11.51 -18.21
N ARG A 315 9.95 10.64 -19.12
CA ARG A 315 10.78 10.03 -20.17
C ARG A 315 11.37 11.10 -21.10
N SER A 316 12.59 10.87 -21.59
CA SER A 316 13.13 11.67 -22.70
C SER A 316 12.19 11.59 -23.93
N LYS A 317 12.14 12.65 -24.74
CA LYS A 317 11.25 12.73 -25.91
C LYS A 317 11.70 11.87 -27.09
N ASP A 318 12.93 11.37 -27.05
CA ASP A 318 13.59 10.73 -28.20
C ASP A 318 13.46 9.20 -28.15
N ASP A 319 12.26 8.70 -28.44
CA ASP A 319 12.04 7.40 -29.11
C ASP A 319 10.57 7.30 -29.55
N GLY A 320 10.33 7.03 -30.84
CA GLY A 320 9.01 7.20 -31.45
C GLY A 320 8.05 6.02 -31.24
N GLY A 321 6.98 6.21 -30.47
CA GLY A 321 5.87 5.25 -30.41
C GLY A 321 4.74 5.61 -29.45
N VAL A 322 3.52 5.81 -30.00
CA VAL A 322 2.23 5.99 -29.30
C VAL A 322 2.10 7.25 -28.42
N HIS A 323 1.16 8.13 -28.78
CA HIS A 323 0.82 9.31 -27.98
C HIS A 323 -0.08 8.95 -26.80
N LEU A 324 0.44 9.02 -25.58
CA LEU A 324 -0.38 9.25 -24.38
C LEU A 324 -0.55 10.77 -24.18
N HIS A 325 -1.79 11.23 -24.04
CA HIS A 325 -2.10 12.62 -23.68
C HIS A 325 -1.94 12.88 -22.16
N THR A 326 -0.78 12.53 -21.59
CA THR A 326 -0.42 12.88 -20.20
C THR A 326 0.02 14.35 -20.10
N GLN A 327 -0.91 15.26 -20.37
CA GLN A 327 -0.70 16.69 -20.23
C GLN A 327 -0.91 17.09 -18.77
N LEU A 328 0.14 16.89 -17.95
CA LEU A 328 0.22 17.28 -16.54
C LEU A 328 0.38 18.82 -16.39
N ASP A 329 -0.54 19.58 -16.99
CA ASP A 329 -0.56 21.04 -16.87
C ASP A 329 -1.21 21.46 -15.53
N PHE A 330 -0.35 21.69 -14.53
CA PHE A 330 -0.75 22.34 -13.28
C PHE A 330 -1.03 23.83 -13.50
N SER A 331 -2.21 24.13 -14.05
CA SER A 331 -2.78 25.48 -14.06
C SER A 331 -3.83 25.61 -12.95
N SER A 332 -3.66 26.59 -12.07
CA SER A 332 -4.66 26.96 -11.07
C SER A 332 -5.78 27.81 -11.70
N ASP A 333 -6.57 27.21 -12.58
CA ASP A 333 -7.84 27.75 -13.10
C ASP A 333 -8.73 26.60 -13.59
N GLY A 334 -9.96 26.50 -13.09
CA GLY A 334 -10.88 25.41 -13.43
C GLY A 334 -11.58 25.64 -14.78
N GLY A 335 -11.42 24.73 -15.74
CA GLY A 335 -11.94 24.93 -17.10
C GLY A 335 -11.94 23.71 -18.04
N GLY A 336 -12.47 22.56 -17.58
CA GLY A 336 -12.72 21.38 -18.43
C GLY A 336 -14.22 21.16 -18.68
N GLY A 337 -14.67 21.23 -19.94
CA GLY A 337 -16.10 21.36 -20.25
C GLY A 337 -16.88 20.05 -20.43
N HIS A 338 -17.82 19.77 -19.52
CA HIS A 338 -18.95 18.85 -19.78
C HIS A 338 -20.29 19.61 -19.85
N ARG A 339 -21.19 19.11 -20.69
CA ARG A 339 -22.40 19.79 -21.16
C ARG A 339 -23.56 19.66 -20.16
N MET A 340 -23.61 20.52 -19.14
CA MET A 340 -24.79 20.66 -18.28
C MET A 340 -25.93 21.38 -19.00
N GLU A 341 -27.17 20.96 -18.76
CA GLU A 341 -28.37 21.69 -19.16
C GLU A 341 -28.62 22.89 -18.22
N LYS A 342 -29.15 23.98 -18.78
CA LYS A 342 -29.31 25.24 -18.03
C LYS A 342 -30.57 25.23 -17.16
N SER A 343 -30.40 25.17 -15.84
CA SER A 343 -31.33 25.80 -14.89
C SER A 343 -30.72 27.10 -14.37
N SER A 344 -31.48 28.19 -14.37
CA SER A 344 -30.95 29.55 -14.12
C SER A 344 -31.24 30.04 -12.70
N GLY A 345 -30.20 30.24 -11.89
CA GLY A 345 -30.35 30.73 -10.52
C GLY A 345 -29.06 30.81 -9.70
N MET A 346 -28.07 31.57 -10.16
CA MET A 346 -26.81 31.78 -9.41
C MET A 346 -26.77 33.15 -8.71
N GLY A 347 -26.85 33.13 -7.38
CA GLY A 347 -26.39 34.23 -6.53
C GLY A 347 -24.88 34.13 -6.31
N ASN A 348 -24.20 35.27 -6.20
CA ASN A 348 -22.73 35.33 -6.15
C ASN A 348 -22.21 35.16 -4.71
N SER A 349 -21.46 34.10 -4.42
CA SER A 349 -20.80 33.88 -3.13
C SER A 349 -19.43 33.22 -3.30
N SER A 350 -18.41 34.04 -3.54
CA SER A 350 -17.02 33.59 -3.67
C SER A 350 -16.30 33.56 -2.30
N THR A 351 -16.78 32.69 -1.40
CA THR A 351 -16.04 32.32 -0.18
C THR A 351 -15.25 31.04 -0.44
N GLY A 352 -13.97 31.19 -0.81
CA GLY A 352 -13.08 30.04 -1.01
C GLY A 352 -12.86 29.29 0.30
N CYS A 353 -13.31 28.03 0.37
CA CYS A 353 -13.13 27.19 1.54
C CYS A 353 -11.64 26.89 1.74
N VAL A 354 -11.04 27.44 2.80
CA VAL A 354 -9.65 27.17 3.18
C VAL A 354 -9.62 25.82 3.89
N LEU A 355 -9.05 24.81 3.24
CA LEU A 355 -8.83 23.51 3.84
C LEU A 355 -7.92 23.64 5.07
N ARG A 356 -8.25 22.87 6.11
CA ARG A 356 -7.45 22.71 7.32
C ARG A 356 -7.30 21.23 7.67
N PHE A 357 -6.22 20.87 8.35
CA PHE A 357 -5.92 19.53 8.84
C PHE A 357 -5.33 19.56 10.25
N GLU A 358 -5.45 18.46 10.99
CA GLU A 358 -4.79 18.31 12.29
C GLU A 358 -3.38 17.71 12.14
N PRO A 359 -2.43 18.05 13.04
CA PRO A 359 -1.15 17.34 13.15
C PRO A 359 -1.40 15.84 13.39
N GLY A 360 -0.86 14.99 12.52
CA GLY A 360 -1.12 13.54 12.55
C GLY A 360 -2.34 13.11 11.73
N PHE A 361 -2.76 13.88 10.73
CA PHE A 361 -3.69 13.43 9.68
C PHE A 361 -3.25 12.08 9.07
N ILE A 362 -4.17 11.11 9.02
CA ILE A 362 -3.90 9.74 8.55
C ILE A 362 -4.75 9.44 7.31
N ALA A 363 -4.11 8.90 6.26
CA ALA A 363 -4.78 8.55 5.02
C ALA A 363 -4.57 7.07 4.68
N ALA A 364 -5.66 6.31 4.57
CA ALA A 364 -5.63 4.91 4.18
C ALA A 364 -6.24 4.68 2.80
N VAL A 365 -5.56 3.90 1.96
CA VAL A 365 -6.04 3.47 0.63
C VAL A 365 -6.13 1.95 0.63
N ALA A 366 -7.25 1.44 1.15
CA ALA A 366 -7.50 0.02 1.34
C ALA A 366 -7.72 -0.74 0.02
N GLN A 367 -7.74 -2.08 0.11
CA GLN A 367 -8.07 -2.98 -1.00
C GLN A 367 -9.58 -3.20 -1.16
N ALA A 368 -9.97 -3.45 -2.41
CA ALA A 368 -11.33 -3.81 -2.79
C ALA A 368 -11.36 -5.19 -3.50
N ALA A 369 -12.22 -5.36 -4.50
CA ALA A 369 -12.33 -6.59 -5.31
C ALA A 369 -11.18 -6.68 -6.32
N VAL A 370 -10.00 -7.04 -5.82
CA VAL A 370 -8.70 -6.89 -6.50
C VAL A 370 -8.22 -8.13 -7.28
N GLY A 371 -8.88 -9.28 -7.14
CA GLY A 371 -8.31 -10.60 -7.45
C GLY A 371 -7.84 -10.82 -8.90
N ASP A 372 -8.41 -10.12 -9.87
CA ASP A 372 -8.00 -10.14 -11.29
C ASP A 372 -7.46 -8.78 -11.80
N VAL A 373 -7.13 -7.85 -10.89
CA VAL A 373 -6.84 -6.43 -11.20
C VAL A 373 -5.39 -6.04 -10.91
N SER A 374 -4.62 -5.76 -11.95
CA SER A 374 -3.16 -5.53 -11.93
C SER A 374 -2.78 -4.05 -12.13
N PRO A 375 -1.70 -3.54 -11.48
CA PRO A 375 -1.12 -2.22 -11.72
C PRO A 375 -0.22 -2.16 -12.97
N ASN A 376 0.00 -3.29 -13.66
CA ASN A 376 0.94 -3.39 -14.77
C ASN A 376 0.29 -2.94 -16.09
N THR A 377 -0.11 -1.67 -16.13
CA THR A 377 -1.07 -1.09 -17.08
C THR A 377 -0.62 -1.05 -18.55
N ALA A 378 0.66 -1.26 -18.86
CA ALA A 378 1.10 -1.37 -20.25
C ALA A 378 0.73 -2.72 -20.91
N GLY A 379 0.34 -3.72 -20.10
CA GLY A 379 -0.01 -5.07 -20.56
C GLY A 379 1.09 -6.11 -20.34
N ALA A 380 0.82 -7.35 -20.75
CA ALA A 380 1.71 -8.50 -20.54
C ALA A 380 2.44 -8.90 -21.83
N PHE A 381 3.75 -9.04 -21.73
CA PHE A 381 4.64 -9.28 -22.86
C PHE A 381 5.73 -10.30 -22.53
N CYS A 382 6.24 -10.92 -23.59
CA CYS A 382 7.34 -11.85 -23.56
C CYS A 382 8.69 -11.13 -23.39
N LEU A 383 9.51 -11.60 -22.46
CA LEU A 383 10.85 -11.04 -22.19
C LEU A 383 11.88 -11.36 -23.30
N ASP A 384 11.68 -12.45 -24.04
CA ASP A 384 12.59 -12.93 -25.10
C ASP A 384 12.39 -12.24 -26.46
N THR A 385 11.14 -11.98 -26.81
CA THR A 385 10.69 -11.54 -28.14
C THR A 385 10.05 -10.16 -28.14
N GLY A 386 9.70 -9.61 -26.98
CA GLY A 386 9.00 -8.34 -26.84
C GLY A 386 7.52 -8.35 -27.24
N LEU A 387 7.02 -9.45 -27.82
CA LEU A 387 5.64 -9.62 -28.27
C LEU A 387 4.65 -9.74 -27.10
N PRO A 388 3.35 -9.43 -27.28
CA PRO A 388 2.32 -9.71 -26.28
C PRO A 388 2.24 -11.21 -25.95
N CYS A 389 1.94 -11.56 -24.69
CA CYS A 389 1.69 -12.95 -24.31
C CYS A 389 0.38 -13.49 -24.91
N ASP A 390 0.23 -14.82 -24.96
CA ASP A 390 -1.08 -15.43 -25.16
C ASP A 390 -2.04 -15.11 -23.99
N ALA A 391 -3.20 -14.55 -24.29
CA ALA A 391 -4.17 -14.07 -23.30
C ALA A 391 -5.04 -15.18 -22.68
N ALA A 392 -5.03 -16.40 -23.23
CA ALA A 392 -5.73 -17.54 -22.64
C ALA A 392 -4.89 -18.21 -21.55
N THR A 393 -3.61 -18.47 -21.85
CA THR A 393 -2.68 -19.26 -21.02
C THR A 393 -1.67 -18.42 -20.23
N SER A 394 -1.50 -17.13 -20.57
CA SER A 394 -0.41 -16.27 -20.09
C SER A 394 0.96 -16.88 -20.35
N THR A 395 1.20 -17.32 -21.58
CA THR A 395 2.47 -17.93 -22.01
C THR A 395 3.13 -17.22 -23.19
N CYS A 396 4.41 -17.48 -23.33
CA CYS A 396 5.29 -17.10 -24.42
C CYS A 396 5.98 -18.38 -24.91
N ASN A 397 5.78 -18.75 -26.18
CA ASN A 397 6.27 -20.01 -26.74
C ASN A 397 5.87 -21.26 -25.90
N GLY A 398 4.69 -21.20 -25.26
CA GLY A 398 4.15 -22.26 -24.39
C GLY A 398 4.69 -22.27 -22.95
N ARG A 399 5.52 -21.30 -22.55
CA ARG A 399 6.08 -21.15 -21.18
C ARG A 399 5.53 -19.92 -20.47
N ASN A 400 5.24 -20.03 -19.18
CA ASN A 400 4.78 -18.93 -18.35
C ASN A 400 5.92 -18.01 -17.88
N GLU A 401 7.13 -18.55 -17.63
CA GLU A 401 8.21 -17.83 -16.93
C GLU A 401 8.74 -16.59 -17.67
N LEU A 402 8.45 -16.49 -18.98
CA LEU A 402 8.82 -15.37 -19.84
C LEU A 402 7.70 -14.33 -20.04
N CYS A 403 6.47 -14.59 -19.58
CA CYS A 403 5.35 -13.67 -19.70
C CYS A 403 5.25 -12.74 -18.49
N HIS A 404 5.58 -11.46 -18.68
CA HIS A 404 5.56 -10.45 -17.60
C HIS A 404 4.67 -9.26 -17.95
N GLY A 405 3.84 -8.86 -16.99
CA GLY A 405 3.14 -7.58 -16.96
C GLY A 405 4.14 -6.43 -16.83
N ARG A 406 3.91 -5.36 -17.59
CA ARG A 406 4.78 -4.17 -17.59
C ARG A 406 4.05 -2.97 -16.96
N GLY A 407 4.60 -2.46 -15.85
CA GLY A 407 4.19 -1.18 -15.27
C GLY A 407 4.49 0.01 -16.19
N PRO A 408 3.88 1.19 -15.93
CA PRO A 408 3.99 2.36 -16.80
C PRO A 408 5.42 2.91 -16.96
N ALA A 409 6.35 2.55 -16.07
CA ALA A 409 7.77 2.90 -16.16
C ALA A 409 8.70 1.67 -16.21
N TRP A 410 8.22 0.56 -16.80
CA TRP A 410 9.01 -0.66 -16.98
C TRP A 410 10.38 -0.38 -17.63
N PRO A 411 11.49 -0.97 -17.13
CA PRO A 411 11.56 -2.03 -16.12
C PRO A 411 11.61 -1.55 -14.65
N ASP A 412 11.52 -0.25 -14.35
CA ASP A 412 11.60 0.22 -12.96
C ASP A 412 10.23 0.06 -12.26
N GLY A 413 10.18 -0.91 -11.33
CA GLY A 413 9.03 -1.19 -10.48
C GLY A 413 8.75 -0.13 -9.41
N ARG A 414 9.78 0.59 -8.91
CA ARG A 414 9.57 1.73 -7.99
C ARG A 414 8.96 2.90 -8.74
N ALA A 415 9.47 3.21 -9.92
CA ALA A 415 8.89 4.21 -10.82
C ALA A 415 7.44 3.87 -11.20
N SER A 416 7.17 2.60 -11.47
CA SER A 416 5.82 2.12 -11.77
C SER A 416 4.89 2.24 -10.55
N ALA A 417 5.35 1.85 -9.36
CA ALA A 417 4.59 1.98 -8.11
C ALA A 417 4.31 3.46 -7.76
N ALA A 418 5.29 4.33 -8.00
CA ALA A 418 5.19 5.77 -7.85
C ALA A 418 4.10 6.38 -8.74
N ILE A 419 4.02 5.98 -10.02
CA ILE A 419 3.01 6.48 -10.97
C ILE A 419 1.59 6.00 -10.58
N ILE A 420 1.42 4.70 -10.30
CA ILE A 420 0.11 4.14 -9.89
C ILE A 420 -0.33 4.67 -8.51
N GLY A 421 0.62 4.97 -7.62
CA GLY A 421 0.37 5.65 -6.35
C GLY A 421 -0.01 7.13 -6.52
N ALA A 422 0.66 7.85 -7.43
CA ALA A 422 0.33 9.24 -7.77
C ALA A 422 -1.08 9.37 -8.38
N GLN A 423 -1.52 8.42 -9.21
CA GLN A 423 -2.89 8.36 -9.74
C GLN A 423 -3.93 8.14 -8.61
N GLN A 424 -3.67 7.18 -7.71
CA GLN A 424 -4.53 6.95 -6.54
C GLN A 424 -4.59 8.17 -5.61
N PHE A 425 -3.45 8.84 -5.37
CA PHE A 425 -3.39 10.11 -4.62
C PHE A 425 -4.24 11.21 -5.28
N GLN A 426 -4.11 11.41 -6.60
CA GLN A 426 -4.84 12.46 -7.32
C GLN A 426 -6.36 12.29 -7.20
N MET A 427 -6.86 11.06 -7.37
CA MET A 427 -8.29 10.76 -7.19
C MET A 427 -8.71 10.92 -5.73
N ALA A 428 -8.01 10.33 -4.77
CA ALA A 428 -8.35 10.42 -3.35
C ALA A 428 -8.34 11.88 -2.85
N ARG A 429 -7.37 12.69 -3.28
CA ARG A 429 -7.33 14.12 -3.01
C ARG A 429 -8.53 14.85 -3.62
N TRP A 430 -8.81 14.65 -4.91
CA TRP A 430 -9.96 15.29 -5.56
C TRP A 430 -11.29 14.90 -4.90
N LEU A 431 -11.45 13.63 -4.56
CA LEU A 431 -12.61 13.12 -3.82
C LEU A 431 -12.75 13.74 -2.44
N TYR A 432 -11.65 13.99 -1.73
CA TYR A 432 -11.64 14.66 -0.43
C TYR A 432 -11.96 16.17 -0.54
N GLU A 433 -11.36 16.87 -1.51
CA GLU A 433 -11.67 18.27 -1.81
C GLU A 433 -13.16 18.45 -2.21
N ALA A 434 -13.68 17.55 -3.04
CA ALA A 434 -15.10 17.49 -3.40
C ALA A 434 -16.01 17.06 -2.23
N ALA A 435 -15.50 16.34 -1.23
CA ALA A 435 -16.26 15.89 -0.06
C ALA A 435 -16.67 17.06 0.87
N ALA A 436 -16.02 18.23 0.75
CA ALA A 436 -16.34 19.42 1.54
C ALA A 436 -17.74 19.99 1.23
N VAL A 437 -18.23 19.84 -0.02
CA VAL A 437 -19.55 20.29 -0.47
C VAL A 437 -20.62 19.18 -0.45
N GLN A 438 -20.27 17.97 -0.02
CA GLN A 438 -21.23 16.88 0.14
C GLN A 438 -22.02 17.02 1.47
N PRO A 439 -23.25 16.48 1.54
CA PRO A 439 -23.98 16.37 2.79
C PRO A 439 -23.21 15.51 3.80
N GLU A 440 -23.44 15.79 5.09
CA GLU A 440 -22.96 14.96 6.20
C GLU A 440 -23.62 13.58 6.15
N MET A 441 -22.82 12.51 6.19
CA MET A 441 -23.32 11.15 6.26
C MET A 441 -23.90 10.90 7.66
N SER A 442 -25.12 10.39 7.74
CA SER A 442 -25.91 10.29 8.98
C SER A 442 -26.57 8.93 9.17
N GLY A 443 -26.95 8.61 10.41
CA GLY A 443 -27.59 7.35 10.78
C GLY A 443 -26.69 6.37 11.54
N PRO A 444 -27.10 5.10 11.67
CA PRO A 444 -26.53 4.18 12.66
C PRO A 444 -25.11 3.70 12.30
N VAL A 445 -24.33 3.49 13.35
CA VAL A 445 -23.13 2.65 13.35
C VAL A 445 -23.55 1.25 13.79
N ASP A 446 -23.41 0.24 12.93
CA ASP A 446 -23.75 -1.15 13.26
C ASP A 446 -22.77 -2.16 12.61
N PHE A 447 -22.68 -3.37 13.14
CA PHE A 447 -21.76 -4.42 12.67
C PHE A 447 -22.33 -5.82 12.85
N ARG A 448 -22.06 -6.73 11.91
CA ARG A 448 -22.25 -8.17 12.09
C ARG A 448 -20.99 -8.89 11.59
N SER A 449 -20.59 -9.96 12.28
CA SER A 449 -19.53 -10.87 11.84
C SER A 449 -19.95 -12.30 12.10
N THR A 450 -19.39 -13.24 11.35
CA THR A 450 -19.56 -14.67 11.59
C THR A 450 -18.33 -15.42 11.09
N PHE A 451 -17.94 -16.46 11.83
CA PHE A 451 -17.04 -17.48 11.31
C PHE A 451 -17.85 -18.56 10.56
N LEU A 452 -17.31 -19.01 9.42
CA LEU A 452 -17.92 -19.96 8.50
C LEU A 452 -16.98 -21.15 8.28
N ASP A 453 -17.43 -22.39 8.54
CA ASP A 453 -16.72 -23.57 8.00
C ASP A 453 -17.07 -23.71 6.52
N MET A 454 -16.16 -23.21 5.67
CA MET A 454 -16.31 -23.17 4.23
C MET A 454 -16.22 -24.57 3.58
N THR A 455 -15.96 -25.64 4.33
CA THR A 455 -15.73 -26.97 3.75
C THR A 455 -16.98 -27.75 3.33
N ASN A 456 -18.19 -27.33 3.74
CA ASN A 456 -19.43 -28.05 3.46
C ASN A 456 -20.70 -27.17 3.49
N ILE A 457 -20.62 -25.90 3.08
CA ILE A 457 -21.79 -24.99 3.04
C ILE A 457 -22.71 -25.40 1.89
N THR A 458 -23.95 -25.78 2.19
CA THR A 458 -25.01 -25.94 1.19
C THR A 458 -25.52 -24.56 0.75
N VAL A 459 -25.59 -24.35 -0.56
CA VAL A 459 -26.06 -23.10 -1.15
C VAL A 459 -27.43 -23.30 -1.78
N ALA A 460 -28.38 -22.44 -1.44
CA ALA A 460 -29.71 -22.41 -2.03
C ALA A 460 -29.72 -21.74 -3.41
N ALA A 461 -30.55 -22.23 -4.33
CA ALA A 461 -30.84 -21.50 -5.57
C ALA A 461 -31.63 -20.23 -5.27
N SER A 462 -31.21 -19.12 -5.87
CA SER A 462 -31.95 -17.86 -5.90
C SER A 462 -31.74 -17.15 -7.23
N ASN A 463 -32.20 -15.90 -7.36
CA ASN A 463 -31.84 -15.01 -8.47
C ASN A 463 -30.37 -14.53 -8.39
N LEU A 464 -29.68 -14.70 -7.25
CA LEU A 464 -28.32 -14.23 -6.99
C LEU A 464 -27.30 -15.37 -6.83
N THR A 465 -27.76 -16.58 -6.47
CA THR A 465 -26.92 -17.72 -6.09
C THR A 465 -27.31 -19.01 -6.82
N ARG A 466 -26.33 -19.82 -7.21
CA ARG A 466 -26.55 -21.14 -7.79
C ARG A 466 -26.72 -22.18 -6.70
N ALA A 467 -27.70 -23.09 -6.84
CA ALA A 467 -27.80 -24.25 -5.96
C ALA A 467 -26.54 -25.11 -6.11
N GLY A 468 -25.98 -25.51 -4.98
CA GLY A 468 -24.70 -26.21 -4.95
C GLY A 468 -24.19 -26.42 -3.54
N ARG A 469 -22.89 -26.70 -3.43
CA ARG A 469 -22.21 -26.88 -2.15
C ARG A 469 -20.75 -26.47 -2.29
N THR A 470 -20.16 -25.92 -1.24
CA THR A 470 -18.71 -25.74 -1.15
C THR A 470 -17.98 -27.04 -0.84
N CYS A 471 -16.65 -27.02 -0.96
CA CYS A 471 -15.77 -28.16 -0.83
C CYS A 471 -14.66 -27.90 0.21
N PRO A 472 -14.05 -28.94 0.80
CA PRO A 472 -12.75 -28.81 1.48
C PRO A 472 -11.72 -28.13 0.55
N PRO A 473 -10.83 -27.26 1.07
CA PRO A 473 -9.95 -26.44 0.24
C PRO A 473 -9.02 -27.30 -0.63
N ALA A 474 -8.77 -26.84 -1.86
CA ALA A 474 -7.79 -27.46 -2.76
C ALA A 474 -7.27 -26.45 -3.81
N MET A 475 -5.99 -26.56 -4.15
CA MET A 475 -5.35 -25.76 -5.21
C MET A 475 -5.33 -26.51 -6.53
N GLY A 476 -5.67 -25.85 -7.63
CA GLY A 476 -5.62 -26.39 -9.00
C GLY A 476 -4.22 -26.33 -9.61
N MET A 477 -4.00 -26.98 -10.75
CA MET A 477 -2.72 -26.95 -11.48
C MET A 477 -2.26 -25.52 -11.83
N SER A 478 -3.17 -24.68 -12.31
CA SER A 478 -2.87 -23.29 -12.70
C SER A 478 -2.45 -22.37 -11.53
N PHE A 479 -2.51 -22.81 -10.27
CA PHE A 479 -1.88 -22.10 -9.15
C PHE A 479 -0.37 -22.03 -9.33
N ALA A 480 0.28 -23.14 -9.70
CA ALA A 480 1.73 -23.18 -9.92
C ALA A 480 2.18 -22.44 -11.19
N ALA A 481 1.24 -22.02 -12.05
CA ALA A 481 1.54 -21.17 -13.21
C ALA A 481 1.80 -19.69 -12.84
N GLY A 482 1.38 -19.24 -11.66
CA GLY A 482 1.44 -17.82 -11.25
C GLY A 482 0.62 -16.89 -12.16
N THR A 483 0.90 -15.59 -12.11
CA THR A 483 0.21 -14.56 -12.90
C THR A 483 1.17 -13.79 -13.81
N THR A 484 0.66 -12.88 -14.64
CA THR A 484 1.52 -11.96 -15.38
C THR A 484 2.30 -11.00 -14.46
N ASP A 485 1.81 -10.74 -13.25
CA ASP A 485 2.48 -9.85 -12.28
C ASP A 485 3.67 -10.52 -11.58
N GLY A 486 3.67 -11.85 -11.58
CA GLY A 486 4.70 -12.72 -11.04
C GLY A 486 4.45 -14.14 -11.54
N PRO A 487 5.07 -14.56 -12.66
CA PRO A 487 4.87 -15.89 -13.20
C PRO A 487 5.45 -16.94 -12.27
N GLY A 488 4.85 -18.13 -12.31
CA GLY A 488 5.33 -19.31 -11.61
C GLY A 488 6.56 -19.92 -12.27
N ALA A 489 6.74 -21.23 -12.10
CA ALA A 489 7.86 -21.98 -12.65
C ALA A 489 7.40 -23.34 -13.18
N PHE A 490 8.21 -23.95 -14.05
CA PHE A 490 7.93 -25.24 -14.71
C PHE A 490 6.80 -25.16 -15.75
N ASP A 491 6.45 -26.30 -16.35
CA ASP A 491 5.47 -26.48 -17.43
C ASP A 491 3.99 -26.25 -17.05
N PHE A 492 3.73 -25.44 -16.02
CA PHE A 492 2.39 -25.04 -15.63
C PHE A 492 1.91 -23.84 -16.44
N THR A 493 0.74 -23.96 -17.06
CA THR A 493 0.07 -22.88 -17.80
C THR A 493 -1.24 -22.49 -17.12
N GLN A 494 -1.72 -21.27 -17.34
CA GLN A 494 -3.06 -20.91 -16.91
C GLN A 494 -4.11 -21.49 -17.85
N GLY A 495 -5.32 -21.73 -17.32
CA GLY A 495 -6.43 -22.31 -18.09
C GLY A 495 -6.42 -23.85 -18.13
N ASP A 496 -5.51 -24.51 -17.42
CA ASP A 496 -5.41 -25.97 -17.45
C ASP A 496 -6.53 -26.62 -16.63
N THR A 497 -7.42 -27.32 -17.33
CA THR A 497 -8.53 -28.13 -16.79
C THR A 497 -8.19 -29.63 -16.71
N ARG A 498 -6.95 -30.02 -17.04
CA ARG A 498 -6.52 -31.42 -17.17
C ARG A 498 -5.32 -31.76 -16.27
N GLY A 499 -4.30 -30.92 -16.19
CA GLY A 499 -3.06 -31.19 -15.44
C GLY A 499 -2.04 -32.01 -16.22
N PRO A 500 -0.74 -31.63 -16.27
CA PRO A 500 0.28 -32.39 -16.99
C PRO A 500 0.51 -33.80 -16.40
N PRO A 501 0.86 -34.81 -17.22
CA PRO A 501 1.06 -36.18 -16.74
C PRO A 501 2.10 -36.33 -15.62
N LEU A 502 3.18 -35.53 -15.65
CA LEU A 502 4.23 -35.53 -14.64
C LEU A 502 3.72 -35.02 -13.29
N TRP A 503 3.07 -33.85 -13.27
CA TRP A 503 2.56 -33.26 -12.02
C TRP A 503 1.38 -34.02 -11.44
N ARG A 504 0.57 -34.69 -12.29
CA ARG A 504 -0.35 -35.73 -11.84
C ARG A 504 0.40 -36.84 -11.08
N LEU A 505 1.52 -37.36 -11.58
CA LEU A 505 2.28 -38.40 -10.87
C LEU A 505 2.80 -37.90 -9.51
N VAL A 506 3.43 -36.71 -9.48
CA VAL A 506 3.95 -36.09 -8.25
C VAL A 506 2.85 -35.91 -7.19
N ARG A 507 1.65 -35.45 -7.57
CA ARG A 507 0.49 -35.33 -6.66
C ARG A 507 0.17 -36.62 -5.91
N HIS A 508 0.16 -37.77 -6.60
CA HIS A 508 -0.16 -39.06 -5.97
C HIS A 508 0.93 -39.56 -5.00
N LEU A 509 2.11 -38.94 -4.97
CA LEU A 509 3.17 -39.21 -4.00
C LEU A 509 3.06 -38.36 -2.72
N VAL A 510 2.33 -37.23 -2.76
CA VAL A 510 2.08 -36.37 -1.60
C VAL A 510 0.79 -36.81 -0.89
N LEU A 511 -0.35 -36.60 -1.53
CA LEU A 511 -1.65 -37.11 -1.09
C LEU A 511 -2.61 -37.16 -2.30
N PRO A 512 -3.07 -38.35 -2.74
CA PRO A 512 -3.99 -38.44 -3.87
C PRO A 512 -5.41 -38.00 -3.47
N PRO A 513 -6.04 -37.03 -4.18
CA PRO A 513 -7.34 -36.51 -3.79
C PRO A 513 -8.45 -37.56 -3.95
N SER A 514 -9.47 -37.50 -3.07
CA SER A 514 -10.60 -38.43 -3.12
C SER A 514 -11.45 -38.24 -4.39
N ARG A 515 -12.29 -39.23 -4.74
CA ARG A 515 -13.23 -39.09 -5.88
C ARG A 515 -14.29 -38.01 -5.62
N GLU A 516 -14.79 -37.94 -4.39
CA GLU A 516 -15.77 -36.94 -3.96
C GLU A 516 -15.20 -35.52 -4.02
N GLN A 517 -13.94 -35.35 -3.59
CA GLN A 517 -13.23 -34.08 -3.64
C GLN A 517 -12.95 -33.63 -5.09
N GLN A 518 -12.54 -34.56 -5.96
CA GLN A 518 -12.38 -34.31 -7.40
C GLN A 518 -13.72 -33.96 -8.09
N GLN A 519 -14.83 -34.57 -7.68
CA GLN A 519 -16.17 -34.24 -8.18
C GLN A 519 -16.64 -32.87 -7.69
N CYS A 520 -16.44 -32.55 -6.40
CA CYS A 520 -16.83 -31.28 -5.80
C CYS A 520 -16.06 -30.09 -6.40
N GLN A 521 -14.75 -30.24 -6.59
CA GLN A 521 -13.88 -29.20 -7.15
C GLN A 521 -13.98 -29.10 -8.69
N SER A 522 -14.67 -30.00 -9.39
CA SER A 522 -14.78 -30.02 -10.86
C SER A 522 -15.20 -28.67 -11.44
N PRO A 523 -14.54 -28.14 -12.50
CA PRO A 523 -13.54 -28.80 -13.36
C PRO A 523 -12.07 -28.63 -12.92
N LYS A 524 -11.78 -28.14 -11.71
CA LYS A 524 -10.39 -27.93 -11.24
C LYS A 524 -9.58 -29.23 -11.21
N PRO A 525 -8.46 -29.34 -11.95
CA PRO A 525 -7.52 -30.43 -11.76
C PRO A 525 -6.71 -30.14 -10.49
N ILE A 526 -7.10 -30.77 -9.38
CA ILE A 526 -6.42 -30.60 -8.09
C ILE A 526 -4.92 -30.96 -8.22
N LEU A 527 -4.06 -30.04 -7.81
CA LEU A 527 -2.62 -30.20 -7.61
C LEU A 527 -2.29 -30.47 -6.13
N LEU A 528 -2.88 -29.69 -5.21
CA LEU A 528 -2.73 -29.86 -3.75
C LEU A 528 -4.12 -30.01 -3.09
N ASP A 529 -4.35 -31.14 -2.43
CA ASP A 529 -5.61 -31.41 -1.70
C ASP A 529 -5.52 -30.93 -0.24
N THR A 530 -5.29 -29.63 -0.06
CA THR A 530 -4.91 -29.00 1.22
C THR A 530 -5.90 -29.22 2.35
N GLY A 531 -7.20 -29.36 2.04
CA GLY A 531 -8.24 -29.68 3.02
C GLY A 531 -8.15 -31.07 3.63
N GLN A 532 -7.35 -31.97 3.05
CA GLN A 532 -7.07 -33.31 3.57
C GLN A 532 -5.67 -33.43 4.20
N ILE A 533 -4.82 -32.40 4.09
CA ILE A 533 -3.45 -32.42 4.64
C ILE A 533 -3.41 -31.68 5.98
N THR A 534 -3.19 -32.45 7.05
CA THR A 534 -3.20 -31.99 8.45
C THR A 534 -1.82 -32.11 9.13
N VAL A 535 -0.77 -32.44 8.38
CA VAL A 535 0.58 -32.73 8.89
C VAL A 535 1.60 -31.79 8.22
N PRO A 536 2.55 -31.19 8.97
CA PRO A 536 2.63 -31.11 10.44
C PRO A 536 1.43 -30.43 11.11
N TYR A 537 0.74 -29.52 10.40
CA TYR A 537 -0.51 -28.87 10.82
C TYR A 537 -1.36 -28.54 9.58
N LEU A 538 -2.44 -27.77 9.72
CA LEU A 538 -3.34 -27.41 8.61
C LEU A 538 -2.62 -26.59 7.53
N TRP A 539 -2.77 -26.98 6.27
CA TRP A 539 -2.11 -26.30 5.14
C TRP A 539 -2.82 -25.02 4.68
N GLN A 540 -4.15 -24.94 4.83
CA GLN A 540 -4.99 -23.80 4.44
C GLN A 540 -6.22 -23.68 5.36
N PRO A 541 -6.88 -22.49 5.45
CA PRO A 541 -8.07 -22.31 6.26
C PRO A 541 -9.24 -23.21 5.85
N ARG A 542 -9.88 -23.80 6.84
CA ARG A 542 -11.23 -24.39 6.75
C ARG A 542 -12.32 -23.44 7.21
N VAL A 543 -12.02 -22.70 8.29
CA VAL A 543 -12.88 -21.65 8.83
C VAL A 543 -12.40 -20.31 8.27
N THR A 544 -13.32 -19.48 7.80
CA THR A 544 -13.05 -18.09 7.40
C THR A 544 -13.96 -17.12 8.15
N GLN A 545 -13.57 -15.85 8.24
CA GLN A 545 -14.40 -14.79 8.80
C GLN A 545 -15.01 -13.94 7.69
N ILE A 546 -16.29 -13.58 7.81
CA ILE A 546 -16.87 -12.46 7.07
C ILE A 546 -17.42 -11.42 8.05
N SER A 547 -17.32 -10.14 7.70
CA SER A 547 -17.91 -9.05 8.48
C SER A 547 -18.62 -8.05 7.57
N LEU A 548 -19.78 -7.56 8.00
CA LEU A 548 -20.53 -6.48 7.39
C LEU A 548 -20.60 -5.33 8.40
N LEU A 549 -20.01 -4.19 8.05
CA LEU A 549 -19.97 -2.98 8.88
C LEU A 549 -20.85 -1.90 8.22
N ARG A 550 -21.53 -1.07 9.01
CA ARG A 550 -22.42 0.00 8.53
C ARG A 550 -22.07 1.33 9.17
N LEU A 551 -21.98 2.38 8.35
CA LEU A 551 -21.93 3.79 8.75
C LEU A 551 -23.01 4.54 7.98
N GLY A 552 -24.17 4.78 8.59
CA GLY A 552 -25.27 5.49 7.92
C GLY A 552 -25.78 4.76 6.67
N ARG A 553 -25.47 5.31 5.49
CA ARG A 553 -25.73 4.68 4.17
C ARG A 553 -24.57 3.90 3.54
N LEU A 554 -23.37 3.93 4.14
CA LEU A 554 -22.22 3.13 3.72
C LEU A 554 -22.25 1.74 4.35
N LEU A 555 -21.95 0.72 3.54
CA LEU A 555 -21.79 -0.68 3.93
C LEU A 555 -20.41 -1.17 3.49
N ILE A 556 -19.63 -1.71 4.44
CA ILE A 556 -18.30 -2.27 4.21
C ILE A 556 -18.40 -3.79 4.32
N ALA A 557 -18.25 -4.50 3.20
CA ALA A 557 -18.22 -5.95 3.14
C ALA A 557 -16.77 -6.45 3.24
N CYS A 558 -16.35 -6.83 4.44
CA CYS A 558 -15.02 -7.36 4.74
C CYS A 558 -14.92 -8.84 4.35
N VAL A 559 -14.16 -9.13 3.28
CA VAL A 559 -14.05 -10.46 2.69
C VAL A 559 -12.69 -11.12 2.96
N PRO A 560 -12.65 -12.44 3.25
CA PRO A 560 -11.44 -13.15 3.67
C PRO A 560 -10.52 -13.57 2.50
N GLY A 561 -10.37 -12.73 1.49
CA GLY A 561 -9.57 -13.09 0.31
C GLY A 561 -9.66 -12.10 -0.84
N GLU A 562 -9.24 -12.58 -2.01
CA GLU A 562 -9.09 -11.81 -3.24
C GLU A 562 -10.26 -12.11 -4.20
N PHE A 563 -11.34 -11.35 -4.04
CA PHE A 563 -12.49 -11.40 -4.94
C PHE A 563 -12.13 -10.78 -6.29
N THR A 564 -12.46 -11.45 -7.40
CA THR A 564 -12.37 -10.85 -8.75
C THR A 564 -13.33 -9.69 -8.93
N THR A 565 -13.11 -8.89 -9.97
CA THR A 565 -13.95 -7.75 -10.38
C THR A 565 -15.43 -8.13 -10.42
N MET A 566 -15.81 -9.23 -11.10
CA MET A 566 -17.22 -9.61 -11.19
C MET A 566 -17.74 -10.28 -9.90
N ALA A 567 -16.90 -11.01 -9.16
CA ALA A 567 -17.27 -11.54 -7.85
C ALA A 567 -17.62 -10.41 -6.85
N GLY A 568 -16.79 -9.38 -6.80
CA GLY A 568 -17.03 -8.17 -6.02
C GLY A 568 -18.29 -7.42 -6.46
N ARG A 569 -18.50 -7.24 -7.77
CA ARG A 569 -19.70 -6.59 -8.33
C ARG A 569 -20.99 -7.32 -7.99
N ARG A 570 -21.01 -8.66 -8.05
CA ARG A 570 -22.18 -9.46 -7.65
C ARG A 570 -22.49 -9.30 -6.16
N LEU A 571 -21.48 -9.26 -5.28
CA LEU A 571 -21.67 -9.05 -3.86
C LEU A 571 -22.09 -7.59 -3.52
N LYS A 572 -21.45 -6.57 -4.14
CA LYS A 572 -21.88 -5.15 -4.08
C LYS A 572 -23.37 -5.02 -4.44
N ARG A 573 -23.78 -5.64 -5.57
CA ARG A 573 -25.17 -5.63 -6.07
C ARG A 573 -26.14 -6.29 -5.09
N ALA A 574 -25.85 -7.52 -4.66
CA ALA A 574 -26.70 -8.28 -3.74
C ALA A 574 -26.99 -7.52 -2.44
N LEU A 575 -25.96 -6.93 -1.83
CA LEU A 575 -26.11 -6.13 -0.61
C LEU A 575 -26.86 -4.81 -0.87
N SER A 576 -26.52 -4.06 -1.92
CA SER A 576 -27.19 -2.79 -2.22
C SER A 576 -28.68 -2.98 -2.52
N GLU A 577 -29.04 -4.01 -3.29
CA GLU A 577 -30.45 -4.36 -3.58
C GLU A 577 -31.19 -4.77 -2.30
N ARG A 578 -30.58 -5.58 -1.42
CA ARG A 578 -31.22 -6.06 -0.19
C ARG A 578 -31.51 -4.94 0.80
N PHE A 579 -30.55 -4.04 1.04
CA PHE A 579 -30.75 -2.89 1.90
C PHE A 579 -31.69 -1.85 1.28
N ALA A 580 -31.62 -1.60 -0.03
CA ALA A 580 -32.53 -0.65 -0.69
C ALA A 580 -34.00 -1.11 -0.61
N ALA A 581 -34.26 -2.41 -0.81
CA ALA A 581 -35.60 -2.98 -0.65
C ALA A 581 -36.11 -2.85 0.81
N ALA A 582 -35.24 -3.08 1.79
CA ALA A 582 -35.59 -2.94 3.20
C ALA A 582 -35.90 -1.48 3.61
N TRP A 583 -35.06 -0.52 3.22
CA TRP A 583 -35.27 0.91 3.53
C TRP A 583 -36.52 1.46 2.82
N ALA A 584 -36.79 1.04 1.58
CA ALA A 584 -38.02 1.40 0.87
C ALA A 584 -39.27 0.85 1.57
N ALA A 585 -39.25 -0.40 2.04
CA ALA A 585 -40.35 -0.99 2.80
C ALA A 585 -40.56 -0.30 4.16
N GLN A 586 -39.47 0.05 4.85
CA GLN A 586 -39.53 0.81 6.10
C GLN A 586 -40.14 2.20 5.89
N ALA A 587 -39.70 2.95 4.87
CA ALA A 587 -40.25 4.26 4.53
C ALA A 587 -41.75 4.18 4.18
N ALA A 588 -42.16 3.18 3.39
CA ALA A 588 -43.56 2.97 3.02
C ALA A 588 -44.47 2.59 4.20
N SER A 589 -43.91 2.04 5.29
CA SER A 589 -44.67 1.59 6.47
C SER A 589 -45.19 2.71 7.38
N GLY A 590 -44.78 3.97 7.13
CA GLY A 590 -45.14 5.11 7.97
C GLY A 590 -44.46 5.15 9.35
N GLY A 591 -43.58 4.19 9.64
CA GLY A 591 -42.73 4.25 10.82
C GLY A 591 -41.82 5.48 10.78
N ARG A 592 -41.66 6.16 11.92
CA ARG A 592 -40.61 7.19 12.08
C ARG A 592 -39.25 6.48 11.99
N GLY A 593 -38.67 6.49 10.80
CA GLY A 593 -37.47 5.71 10.47
C GLY A 593 -36.31 5.99 11.43
N GLY A 594 -35.70 4.94 11.95
CA GLY A 594 -34.61 5.02 12.94
C GLY A 594 -33.31 5.55 12.35
N GLY A 595 -33.24 6.88 12.11
CA GLY A 595 -32.06 7.57 11.60
C GLY A 595 -31.54 6.99 10.29
N HIS A 596 -32.32 7.03 9.21
CA HIS A 596 -31.87 6.60 7.88
C HIS A 596 -31.79 7.82 6.96
N GLU A 597 -30.58 8.10 6.47
CA GLU A 597 -30.24 9.18 5.54
C GLU A 597 -30.95 9.03 4.20
N GLU A 598 -31.31 10.14 3.54
CA GLU A 598 -31.85 10.11 2.18
C GLU A 598 -30.76 9.67 1.18
N GLY A 599 -30.80 8.40 0.76
CA GLY A 599 -29.88 7.89 -0.25
C GLY A 599 -30.04 6.40 -0.54
N ARG A 600 -29.36 5.93 -1.58
CA ARG A 600 -29.19 4.48 -1.85
C ARG A 600 -28.02 3.92 -1.01
N PRO A 601 -28.05 2.63 -0.62
CA PRO A 601 -26.92 2.00 0.07
C PRO A 601 -25.69 1.94 -0.86
N VAL A 602 -24.58 2.51 -0.39
CA VAL A 602 -23.27 2.40 -1.04
C VAL A 602 -22.55 1.19 -0.43
N VAL A 603 -22.03 0.28 -1.26
CA VAL A 603 -21.36 -0.94 -0.80
C VAL A 603 -19.93 -0.95 -1.31
N VAL A 604 -18.96 -0.92 -0.38
CA VAL A 604 -17.55 -1.16 -0.68
C VAL A 604 -17.19 -2.60 -0.30
N ILE A 605 -16.34 -3.22 -1.11
CA ILE A 605 -15.66 -4.46 -0.72
C ILE A 605 -14.39 -4.04 0.02
N SER A 606 -14.13 -4.64 1.17
CA SER A 606 -12.86 -4.55 1.88
C SER A 606 -12.16 -5.89 1.72
N GLY A 607 -11.21 -5.94 0.78
CA GLY A 607 -10.47 -7.14 0.42
C GLY A 607 -9.59 -7.66 1.57
N LEU A 608 -9.19 -8.93 1.49
CA LEU A 608 -8.17 -9.55 2.34
C LEU A 608 -8.31 -9.21 3.85
N THR A 609 -9.50 -9.41 4.43
CA THR A 609 -9.82 -9.03 5.82
C THR A 609 -9.94 -10.22 6.76
N GLY A 610 -9.30 -10.12 7.94
CA GLY A 610 -9.38 -11.08 9.04
C GLY A 610 -8.63 -12.40 8.77
N THR A 611 -9.10 -13.19 7.80
CA THR A 611 -8.47 -14.45 7.37
C THR A 611 -8.11 -14.37 5.90
N TYR A 612 -6.97 -14.93 5.49
CA TYR A 612 -6.63 -15.07 4.07
C TYR A 612 -6.95 -16.49 3.58
N SER A 613 -7.96 -16.62 2.70
CA SER A 613 -8.34 -17.86 2.03
C SER A 613 -8.17 -17.78 0.51
N SER A 614 -7.08 -17.14 0.05
CA SER A 614 -6.75 -17.01 -1.37
C SER A 614 -7.87 -16.35 -2.20
N TYR A 615 -8.26 -16.90 -3.36
CA TYR A 615 -9.09 -16.19 -4.34
C TYR A 615 -10.57 -16.53 -4.25
N VAL A 616 -11.41 -15.66 -4.81
CA VAL A 616 -12.84 -15.91 -5.05
C VAL A 616 -13.23 -15.41 -6.44
N THR A 617 -13.37 -16.33 -7.38
CA THR A 617 -13.92 -16.08 -8.72
C THR A 617 -15.45 -16.22 -8.76
N THR A 618 -16.08 -15.74 -9.84
CA THR A 618 -17.44 -16.20 -10.19
C THR A 618 -17.46 -17.68 -10.57
N TRP A 619 -18.65 -18.29 -10.60
CA TRP A 619 -18.83 -19.65 -11.12
C TRP A 619 -18.32 -19.78 -12.56
N GLU A 620 -18.56 -18.77 -13.39
CA GLU A 620 -18.17 -18.74 -14.80
C GLU A 620 -16.65 -18.63 -14.97
N GLU A 621 -16.01 -17.71 -14.26
CA GLU A 621 -14.55 -17.55 -14.20
C GLU A 621 -13.87 -18.82 -13.67
N TYR A 622 -14.48 -19.50 -12.68
CA TYR A 622 -13.98 -20.77 -12.14
C TYR A 622 -13.91 -21.86 -13.21
N GLN A 623 -14.85 -21.92 -14.17
CA GLN A 623 -14.82 -22.94 -15.22
C GLN A 623 -13.59 -22.81 -16.13
N VAL A 624 -13.04 -21.60 -16.27
CA VAL A 624 -11.88 -21.32 -17.12
C VAL A 624 -10.57 -21.80 -16.49
N GLN A 625 -10.50 -21.95 -15.15
CA GLN A 625 -9.30 -22.40 -14.43
C GLN A 625 -8.00 -21.64 -14.77
N ARG A 626 -8.10 -20.31 -14.93
CA ARG A 626 -6.95 -19.40 -14.77
C ARG A 626 -6.49 -19.35 -13.31
N TYR A 627 -5.41 -18.65 -13.02
CA TYR A 627 -4.76 -18.65 -11.70
C TYR A 627 -5.74 -18.40 -10.53
N GLU A 628 -6.63 -17.43 -10.69
CA GLU A 628 -7.65 -17.08 -9.69
C GLU A 628 -8.66 -18.23 -9.47
N GLY A 629 -9.09 -18.91 -10.55
CA GLY A 629 -10.04 -20.02 -10.50
C GLY A 629 -9.43 -21.31 -9.94
N ALA A 630 -8.14 -21.56 -10.23
CA ALA A 630 -7.39 -22.65 -9.61
C ALA A 630 -7.13 -22.39 -8.11
N SER A 631 -7.02 -21.12 -7.71
CA SER A 631 -6.76 -20.68 -6.34
C SER A 631 -8.03 -20.32 -5.55
N THR A 632 -9.22 -20.51 -6.13
CA THR A 632 -10.51 -20.37 -5.44
C THR A 632 -10.79 -21.63 -4.63
N LEU A 633 -10.52 -21.59 -3.32
CA LEU A 633 -10.27 -22.79 -2.53
C LEU A 633 -11.45 -23.77 -2.45
N TYR A 634 -12.65 -23.27 -2.21
CA TYR A 634 -13.79 -24.06 -1.73
C TYR A 634 -14.74 -24.53 -2.86
N GLY A 635 -14.21 -24.68 -4.07
CA GLY A 635 -14.95 -25.15 -5.24
C GLY A 635 -15.72 -24.06 -6.01
N PRO A 636 -16.48 -24.44 -7.06
CA PRO A 636 -17.14 -23.50 -7.98
C PRO A 636 -18.22 -22.63 -7.33
N HIS A 637 -18.73 -23.02 -6.14
CA HIS A 637 -19.77 -22.30 -5.41
C HIS A 637 -19.24 -21.39 -4.28
N THR A 638 -17.92 -21.14 -4.24
CA THR A 638 -17.30 -20.28 -3.21
C THR A 638 -17.95 -18.90 -3.15
N LEU A 639 -18.17 -18.25 -4.30
CA LEU A 639 -18.86 -16.95 -4.35
C LEU A 639 -20.34 -17.05 -3.97
N ASP A 640 -21.07 -18.07 -4.45
CA ASP A 640 -22.50 -18.22 -4.14
C ASP A 640 -22.71 -18.37 -2.62
N ALA A 641 -21.85 -19.12 -1.95
CA ALA A 641 -21.85 -19.29 -0.49
C ALA A 641 -21.55 -17.98 0.26
N TYR A 642 -20.55 -17.20 -0.18
CA TYR A 642 -20.30 -15.89 0.41
C TYR A 642 -21.48 -14.93 0.21
N ILE A 643 -22.10 -14.89 -0.97
CA ILE A 643 -23.30 -14.06 -1.21
C ILE A 643 -24.45 -14.48 -0.27
N GLN A 644 -24.70 -15.78 -0.11
CA GLN A 644 -25.73 -16.29 0.83
C GLN A 644 -25.47 -15.84 2.27
N GLU A 645 -24.24 -16.01 2.77
CA GLU A 645 -23.92 -15.68 4.17
C GLU A 645 -23.83 -14.16 4.41
N PHE A 646 -23.38 -13.36 3.43
CA PHE A 646 -23.48 -11.90 3.51
C PHE A 646 -24.92 -11.40 3.50
N LEU A 647 -25.83 -12.03 2.75
CA LEU A 647 -27.27 -11.73 2.82
C LEU A 647 -27.87 -12.12 4.17
N ARG A 648 -27.41 -13.22 4.81
CA ARG A 648 -27.78 -13.55 6.19
C ARG A 648 -27.30 -12.51 7.20
N LEU A 649 -26.07 -11.98 7.05
CA LEU A 649 -25.59 -10.86 7.88
C LEU A 649 -26.39 -9.57 7.63
N ALA A 650 -26.74 -9.27 6.38
CA ALA A 650 -27.57 -8.13 6.02
C ALA A 650 -28.96 -8.22 6.65
N ASP A 651 -29.61 -9.39 6.59
CA ASP A 651 -30.94 -9.60 7.19
C ASP A 651 -30.91 -9.45 8.71
N ALA A 652 -29.89 -9.97 9.39
CA ALA A 652 -29.71 -9.79 10.83
C ALA A 652 -29.41 -8.32 11.21
N MET A 653 -28.68 -7.58 10.35
CA MET A 653 -28.47 -6.14 10.51
C MET A 653 -29.78 -5.36 10.33
N ILE A 654 -30.53 -5.63 9.26
CA ILE A 654 -31.83 -4.99 8.95
C ILE A 654 -32.87 -5.27 10.05
N ALA A 655 -32.90 -6.49 10.61
CA ALA A 655 -33.78 -6.89 11.69
C ALA A 655 -33.29 -6.47 13.09
N GLY A 656 -32.10 -5.88 13.22
CA GLY A 656 -31.51 -5.51 14.52
C GLY A 656 -31.16 -6.70 15.43
N THR A 657 -31.06 -7.92 14.88
CA THR A 657 -30.79 -9.15 15.64
C THR A 657 -29.29 -9.49 15.66
N PRO A 658 -28.77 -10.08 16.75
CA PRO A 658 -27.37 -10.49 16.82
C PRO A 658 -27.08 -11.66 15.87
N VAL A 659 -25.80 -11.85 15.53
CA VAL A 659 -25.30 -13.04 14.84
C VAL A 659 -24.22 -13.68 15.69
N GLU A 660 -24.41 -14.95 16.03
CA GLU A 660 -23.42 -15.79 16.69
C GLU A 660 -22.66 -16.63 15.65
N SER A 661 -21.43 -17.05 16.00
CA SER A 661 -20.62 -17.94 15.16
C SER A 661 -20.75 -19.38 15.64
N ALA A 662 -21.31 -20.26 14.80
CA ALA A 662 -21.49 -21.68 15.10
C ALA A 662 -20.17 -22.48 15.14
N VAL A 663 -19.08 -21.90 14.63
CA VAL A 663 -17.71 -22.43 14.68
C VAL A 663 -16.74 -21.36 15.17
N GLN A 664 -15.55 -21.77 15.58
CA GLN A 664 -14.45 -20.86 15.92
C GLN A 664 -13.23 -21.16 15.04
N PRO A 665 -12.42 -20.15 14.69
CA PRO A 665 -11.17 -20.34 13.97
C PRO A 665 -10.15 -21.14 14.81
N PRO A 666 -9.33 -22.02 14.20
CA PRO A 666 -8.23 -22.63 14.92
C PRO A 666 -7.14 -21.59 15.27
N ASP A 667 -6.58 -21.73 16.47
CA ASP A 667 -5.33 -21.09 16.89
C ASP A 667 -4.20 -22.12 16.76
N LEU A 668 -3.20 -21.83 15.93
CA LEU A 668 -2.11 -22.74 15.61
C LEU A 668 -0.74 -22.19 16.03
N GLU A 669 -0.66 -21.14 16.86
CA GLU A 669 0.64 -20.51 17.21
C GLU A 669 1.61 -21.51 17.86
N SER A 670 1.12 -22.33 18.79
CA SER A 670 1.88 -23.38 19.48
C SER A 670 2.38 -24.52 18.57
N GLN A 671 1.91 -24.57 17.32
CA GLN A 671 2.29 -25.58 16.32
C GLN A 671 3.25 -25.02 15.25
N GLN A 672 3.53 -23.70 15.26
CA GLN A 672 4.33 -23.08 14.22
C GLN A 672 5.79 -23.53 14.26
N VAL A 673 6.32 -23.84 13.07
CA VAL A 673 7.72 -24.23 12.87
C VAL A 673 8.45 -23.10 12.16
N SER A 674 9.68 -22.83 12.59
CA SER A 674 10.61 -21.94 11.90
C SER A 674 11.91 -22.69 11.56
N LEU A 675 12.33 -22.58 10.30
CA LEU A 675 13.61 -23.08 9.78
C LEU A 675 14.55 -21.91 9.42
N LEU A 676 14.16 -20.67 9.73
CA LEU A 676 14.97 -19.48 9.55
C LEU A 676 16.06 -19.41 10.62
N ALA A 677 17.33 -19.58 10.22
CA ALA A 677 18.47 -19.52 11.14
C ALA A 677 18.51 -18.17 11.91
N PRO A 678 18.85 -18.15 13.21
CA PRO A 678 19.01 -16.92 13.98
C PRO A 678 20.26 -16.13 13.56
N VAL A 679 20.32 -14.83 13.90
CA VAL A 679 21.59 -14.09 13.84
C VAL A 679 22.47 -14.57 15.00
N VAL A 680 23.60 -15.20 14.68
CA VAL A 680 24.52 -15.76 15.68
C VAL A 680 25.44 -14.67 16.23
N VAL A 681 26.16 -13.99 15.32
CA VAL A 681 27.15 -12.95 15.62
C VAL A 681 27.37 -12.09 14.38
N ASP A 682 27.61 -10.80 14.57
CA ASP A 682 28.09 -9.88 13.52
C ASP A 682 29.57 -9.58 13.73
N TRP A 683 30.29 -9.31 12.64
CA TRP A 683 31.74 -9.16 12.70
C TRP A 683 32.27 -8.08 11.74
N VAL A 684 33.34 -7.42 12.17
CA VAL A 684 34.15 -6.50 11.36
C VAL A 684 35.64 -6.86 11.53
N PRO A 685 36.49 -6.58 10.53
CA PRO A 685 37.92 -6.86 10.64
C PRO A 685 38.61 -6.15 11.81
N PRO A 686 39.69 -6.71 12.38
CA PRO A 686 40.47 -6.05 13.42
C PRO A 686 40.92 -4.63 13.00
N GLY A 687 40.68 -3.64 13.86
CA GLY A 687 40.96 -2.23 13.56
C GLY A 687 39.86 -1.50 12.77
N ALA A 688 38.80 -2.20 12.33
CA ALA A 688 37.60 -1.59 11.78
C ALA A 688 36.47 -1.54 12.83
N ALA A 689 35.50 -0.65 12.62
CA ALA A 689 34.30 -0.53 13.44
C ALA A 689 33.02 -0.76 12.61
N PHE A 690 31.92 -1.10 13.28
CA PHE A 690 30.58 -0.92 12.72
C PHE A 690 30.31 0.58 12.51
N GLY A 691 29.52 0.95 11.50
CA GLY A 691 29.28 2.34 11.14
C GLY A 691 30.43 3.03 10.37
N ALA A 692 31.61 2.42 10.28
CA ALA A 692 32.70 2.98 9.48
C ALA A 692 32.36 2.97 7.98
N VAL A 693 32.58 4.10 7.31
CA VAL A 693 32.32 4.25 5.86
C VAL A 693 33.37 3.50 5.04
N THR A 694 32.94 2.73 4.04
CA THR A 694 33.80 2.05 3.06
C THR A 694 33.65 2.59 1.64
N GLN A 695 32.62 3.40 1.38
CA GLN A 695 32.43 4.15 0.15
C GLN A 695 31.77 5.48 0.52
N GLN A 696 32.52 6.59 0.41
CA GLN A 696 31.98 7.92 0.67
C GLN A 696 31.06 8.40 -0.45
N VAL A 697 30.25 9.40 -0.11
CA VAL A 697 29.56 10.29 -1.07
C VAL A 697 30.56 11.03 -1.96
N ARG A 698 30.09 11.58 -3.09
CA ARG A 698 30.86 12.59 -3.84
C ARG A 698 30.77 13.95 -3.14
N PRO A 699 31.77 14.85 -3.26
CA PRO A 699 31.71 16.18 -2.61
C PRO A 699 30.54 17.06 -3.07
N SER A 700 30.02 16.86 -4.28
CA SER A 700 28.81 17.53 -4.76
C SER A 700 27.94 16.67 -5.67
N TYR A 701 26.67 17.06 -5.75
CA TYR A 701 25.62 16.47 -6.59
C TYR A 701 24.74 17.57 -7.16
N SER A 702 24.19 17.37 -8.35
CA SER A 702 23.09 18.20 -8.87
C SER A 702 21.73 17.59 -8.47
N THR A 703 20.67 18.39 -8.45
CA THR A 703 19.31 17.85 -8.22
C THR A 703 18.91 16.79 -9.26
N GLY A 704 18.09 15.82 -8.85
CA GLY A 704 17.73 14.65 -9.68
C GLY A 704 18.81 13.55 -9.79
N GLN A 705 19.94 13.66 -9.07
CA GLN A 705 20.96 12.60 -8.96
C GLN A 705 20.80 11.78 -7.67
N THR A 706 21.27 10.53 -7.64
CA THR A 706 21.28 9.71 -6.42
C THR A 706 22.56 9.91 -5.62
N ALA A 707 22.47 10.42 -4.40
CA ALA A 707 23.54 10.35 -3.40
C ALA A 707 23.62 8.92 -2.83
N GLN A 708 24.83 8.43 -2.56
CA GLN A 708 25.07 7.07 -2.09
C GLN A 708 26.31 7.00 -1.18
N ALA A 709 26.21 6.27 -0.08
CA ALA A 709 27.35 5.89 0.76
C ALA A 709 27.20 4.43 1.23
N THR A 710 28.32 3.72 1.39
CA THR A 710 28.34 2.35 1.92
C THR A 710 29.13 2.30 3.23
N PHE A 711 28.55 1.64 4.24
CA PHE A 711 29.01 1.53 5.62
C PHE A 711 29.21 0.06 6.02
N ARG A 712 30.11 -0.20 6.96
CA ARG A 712 30.23 -1.49 7.66
C ARG A 712 29.02 -1.70 8.57
N ALA A 713 28.34 -2.83 8.43
CA ALA A 713 27.04 -3.07 9.04
C ALA A 713 26.95 -4.40 9.80
N ALA A 714 25.94 -4.48 10.66
CA ALA A 714 25.43 -5.69 11.28
C ALA A 714 24.10 -6.11 10.62
N ASN A 715 23.57 -7.28 10.99
CA ASN A 715 22.29 -7.77 10.47
C ASN A 715 21.10 -6.94 11.00
N PRO A 716 20.25 -6.34 10.13
CA PRO A 716 19.03 -5.63 10.53
C PRO A 716 18.01 -6.47 11.32
N ARG A 717 18.18 -7.79 11.36
CA ARG A 717 17.38 -8.70 12.21
C ARG A 717 17.66 -8.57 13.71
N ASN A 718 18.73 -7.89 14.13
CA ASN A 718 19.03 -7.68 15.56
C ASN A 718 18.06 -6.70 16.23
N ASN A 719 17.63 -5.68 15.49
CA ASN A 719 16.68 -4.68 15.96
C ASN A 719 15.87 -4.21 14.76
N LEU A 720 14.54 -4.33 14.81
CA LEU A 720 13.64 -3.87 13.74
C LEU A 720 13.57 -2.34 13.65
N ARG A 721 14.11 -1.65 14.67
CA ARG A 721 14.13 -0.19 14.81
C ARG A 721 12.73 0.39 14.59
N THR A 722 11.73 -0.26 15.18
CA THR A 722 10.30 0.08 15.07
C THR A 722 10.05 1.48 15.64
N ASN A 723 9.32 2.33 14.90
CA ASN A 723 9.15 3.77 15.18
C ASN A 723 10.47 4.59 15.20
N LEU A 724 11.59 3.98 14.83
CA LEU A 724 12.90 4.62 14.62
C LEU A 724 13.28 4.48 13.13
N THR A 725 14.52 4.83 12.77
CA THR A 725 15.04 4.67 11.39
C THR A 725 16.38 3.94 11.36
N PHE A 726 16.64 3.20 10.28
CA PHE A 726 17.96 2.70 9.88
C PHE A 726 18.82 3.80 9.21
N MET A 727 18.23 4.83 8.63
CA MET A 727 18.96 5.89 7.94
C MET A 727 18.34 7.28 8.03
N ALA A 728 19.17 8.31 7.96
CA ALA A 728 18.73 9.70 7.82
C ALA A 728 19.54 10.42 6.75
N VAL A 729 18.87 11.29 6.00
CA VAL A 729 19.48 12.43 5.31
C VAL A 729 19.41 13.59 6.29
N GLU A 730 20.55 14.20 6.59
CA GLU A 730 20.62 15.39 7.45
C GLU A 730 21.11 16.59 6.65
N VAL A 731 20.51 17.76 6.87
CA VAL A 731 20.97 19.05 6.32
C VAL A 731 21.73 19.83 7.39
N LEU A 732 22.82 20.50 6.99
CA LEU A 732 23.53 21.46 7.81
C LEU A 732 22.79 22.80 7.76
N LEU A 733 22.37 23.31 8.91
CA LEU A 733 21.77 24.62 9.01
C LEU A 733 22.84 25.73 8.95
N PRO A 734 22.56 26.88 8.34
CA PRO A 734 23.46 28.03 8.42
C PRO A 734 23.59 28.48 9.88
N PRO A 735 24.78 28.92 10.33
CA PRO A 735 24.95 29.43 11.69
C PRO A 735 24.05 30.66 11.90
N PRO A 736 23.50 30.85 13.12
CA PRO A 736 22.66 32.00 13.42
C PRO A 736 23.44 33.31 13.19
N PRO A 737 22.83 34.34 12.58
CA PRO A 737 23.52 35.58 12.26
C PRO A 737 23.98 36.30 13.52
N ALA A 738 25.21 36.81 13.49
CA ALA A 738 25.78 37.54 14.63
C ALA A 738 24.88 38.74 15.02
N PRO A 739 24.72 39.03 16.33
CA PRO A 739 23.84 40.10 16.79
C PRO A 739 24.22 41.44 16.15
N GLY A 740 23.27 42.01 15.40
CA GLY A 740 23.45 43.19 14.55
C GLY A 740 23.39 42.93 13.03
N GLN A 741 23.68 41.71 12.55
CA GLN A 741 23.55 41.36 11.13
C GLN A 741 22.13 40.89 10.74
N ALA A 742 21.37 40.32 11.70
CA ALA A 742 20.04 39.78 11.46
C ALA A 742 19.08 40.79 10.78
N ALA A 743 19.01 42.03 11.26
CA ALA A 743 18.15 43.06 10.69
C ALA A 743 18.51 43.43 9.23
N ALA A 744 19.81 43.45 8.90
CA ALA A 744 20.28 43.74 7.54
C ALA A 744 20.01 42.57 6.58
N GLN A 745 20.17 41.33 7.06
CA GLN A 745 19.85 40.13 6.27
C GLN A 745 18.34 39.94 6.08
N ALA A 746 17.53 40.19 7.11
CA ALA A 746 16.06 40.17 7.00
C ALA A 746 15.57 41.22 5.98
N ALA A 747 16.10 42.45 6.03
CA ALA A 747 15.79 43.47 5.03
C ALA A 747 16.20 43.06 3.60
N ALA A 748 17.36 42.41 3.43
CA ALA A 748 17.83 41.92 2.15
C ALA A 748 16.99 40.73 1.62
N GLN A 749 16.59 39.81 2.50
CA GLN A 749 15.72 38.67 2.15
C GLN A 749 14.31 39.14 1.79
N ALA A 750 13.72 40.05 2.57
CA ALA A 750 12.42 40.65 2.24
C ALA A 750 12.47 41.40 0.90
N ALA A 751 13.55 42.15 0.62
CA ALA A 751 13.74 42.80 -0.68
C ALA A 751 13.89 41.78 -1.83
N ALA A 752 14.59 40.66 -1.62
CA ALA A 752 14.72 39.60 -2.61
C ALA A 752 13.40 38.85 -2.86
N GLN A 753 12.63 38.56 -1.82
CA GLN A 753 11.29 37.96 -1.91
C GLN A 753 10.31 38.89 -2.65
N ALA A 754 10.29 40.18 -2.29
CA ALA A 754 9.47 41.18 -2.99
C ALA A 754 9.87 41.33 -4.47
N ALA A 755 11.17 41.28 -4.78
CA ALA A 755 11.66 41.29 -6.16
C ALA A 755 11.23 40.02 -6.95
N ALA A 756 11.29 38.84 -6.32
CA ALA A 756 10.84 37.59 -6.91
C ALA A 756 9.32 37.56 -7.15
N GLN A 757 8.52 37.98 -6.17
CA GLN A 757 7.06 38.14 -6.29
C GLN A 757 6.71 39.16 -7.39
N ALA A 758 7.40 40.29 -7.47
CA ALA A 758 7.20 41.29 -8.52
C ALA A 758 7.59 40.78 -9.92
N ALA A 759 8.64 39.95 -10.03
CA ALA A 759 9.01 39.29 -11.28
C ALA A 759 7.97 38.24 -11.71
N LEU A 760 7.49 37.42 -10.78
CA LEU A 760 6.42 36.44 -11.03
C LEU A 760 5.11 37.12 -11.45
N HIS A 761 4.71 38.21 -10.76
CA HIS A 761 3.52 38.98 -11.12
C HIS A 761 3.64 39.62 -12.51
N LYS A 762 4.82 40.13 -12.89
CA LYS A 762 5.08 40.61 -14.26
C LYS A 762 5.01 39.50 -15.31
N LEU A 763 5.55 38.31 -15.01
CA LEU A 763 5.45 37.14 -15.90
C LEU A 763 3.99 36.70 -16.10
N LEU A 764 3.20 36.65 -15.02
CA LEU A 764 1.77 36.34 -15.08
C LEU A 764 0.98 37.41 -15.86
N LEU A 765 1.28 38.69 -15.68
CA LEU A 765 0.68 39.78 -16.46
C LEU A 765 1.02 39.68 -17.96
N VAL A 766 2.27 39.40 -18.33
CA VAL A 766 2.68 39.19 -19.73
C VAL A 766 1.96 37.98 -20.33
N ARG A 767 1.89 36.85 -19.61
CA ARG A 767 1.20 35.63 -20.06
C ARG A 767 -0.31 35.87 -20.25
N LYS A 768 -0.93 36.60 -19.31
CA LYS A 768 -2.35 37.00 -19.39
C LYS A 768 -2.63 37.96 -20.56
N HIS A 769 -1.72 38.89 -20.83
CA HIS A 769 -1.86 39.82 -21.96
C HIS A 769 -1.68 39.10 -23.31
N GLN A 770 -0.74 38.15 -23.40
CA GLN A 770 -0.60 37.26 -24.58
C GLN A 770 -1.84 36.39 -24.80
N GLN A 771 -2.42 35.82 -23.74
CA GLN A 771 -3.69 35.07 -23.85
C GLN A 771 -4.85 35.97 -24.29
N GLN A 772 -4.96 37.20 -23.77
CA GLN A 772 -5.99 38.15 -24.21
C GLN A 772 -5.86 38.51 -25.70
N HIS A 773 -4.64 38.70 -26.21
CA HIS A 773 -4.41 38.93 -27.64
C HIS A 773 -4.72 37.70 -28.53
N MET A 774 -4.74 36.49 -27.97
CA MET A 774 -5.12 35.26 -28.69
C MET A 774 -6.64 35.02 -28.70
N CYS A 775 -7.42 35.80 -27.94
CA CYS A 775 -8.85 35.54 -27.67
C CYS A 775 -9.81 36.64 -28.15
N ASP A 776 -9.39 37.59 -28.98
CA ASP A 776 -10.29 38.55 -29.66
C ASP A 776 -10.77 38.00 -31.02
N PRO A 777 -12.06 37.62 -31.18
CA PRO A 777 -12.59 37.12 -32.44
C PRO A 777 -12.60 38.18 -33.56
N GLN A 778 -12.63 39.48 -33.22
CA GLN A 778 -12.73 40.57 -34.19
C GLN A 778 -11.39 40.90 -34.86
N GLN A 779 -10.25 40.44 -34.34
CA GLN A 779 -8.99 40.48 -35.08
C GLN A 779 -8.83 39.27 -36.00
N GLN A 780 -9.15 38.05 -35.55
CA GLN A 780 -9.03 36.85 -36.39
C GLN A 780 -9.84 36.94 -37.69
N GLN A 781 -11.07 37.50 -37.64
CA GLN A 781 -11.88 37.74 -38.84
C GLN A 781 -11.25 38.78 -39.79
N ARG A 782 -10.58 39.82 -39.26
CA ARG A 782 -9.86 40.81 -40.11
C ARG A 782 -8.61 40.21 -40.74
N SER A 783 -7.89 39.34 -40.03
CA SER A 783 -6.74 38.61 -40.57
C SER A 783 -7.13 37.69 -41.72
N GLN A 784 -8.27 36.99 -41.62
CA GLN A 784 -8.78 36.13 -42.70
C GLN A 784 -9.31 36.96 -43.89
N GLN A 785 -10.03 38.06 -43.65
CA GLN A 785 -10.51 38.95 -44.72
C GLN A 785 -9.41 39.71 -45.49
N GLN A 786 -8.15 39.68 -45.03
CA GLN A 786 -7.00 40.24 -45.76
C GLN A 786 -6.22 39.21 -46.60
N GLN A 787 -6.63 37.93 -46.64
CA GLN A 787 -5.95 36.89 -47.42
C GLN A 787 -6.67 36.50 -48.73
N GLU A 788 -7.83 37.09 -49.06
CA GLU A 788 -8.59 36.79 -50.29
C GLU A 788 -8.77 37.99 -51.24
N GLN A 789 -7.69 38.46 -51.88
CA GLN A 789 -7.76 39.16 -53.18
C GLN A 789 -6.58 38.76 -54.10
N PRO A 790 -6.82 38.35 -55.37
CA PRO A 790 -5.76 37.83 -56.24
C PRO A 790 -5.24 38.82 -57.30
N GLN A 791 -3.93 39.09 -57.25
CA GLN A 791 -3.04 39.60 -58.30
C GLN A 791 -1.60 39.66 -57.69
N GLY A 792 -0.50 39.55 -58.41
CA GLY A 792 -0.30 39.29 -59.84
C GLY A 792 1.10 39.72 -60.27
N GLU A 793 1.87 38.79 -60.86
CA GLU A 793 3.11 39.01 -61.63
C GLU A 793 4.44 39.53 -60.98
N GLN A 794 5.53 38.91 -61.49
CA GLN A 794 6.85 39.46 -61.82
C GLN A 794 7.85 40.00 -60.75
N LEU A 795 8.86 39.15 -60.51
CA LEU A 795 10.31 39.36 -60.77
C LEU A 795 11.16 40.44 -60.04
N ASN A 796 12.40 40.01 -59.77
CA ASN A 796 13.64 40.80 -59.55
C ASN A 796 13.72 41.68 -58.28
N SER A 797 14.90 42.17 -57.87
CA SER A 797 16.25 41.56 -57.70
C SER A 797 17.20 42.65 -57.18
N ASN A 798 18.26 42.30 -56.43
CA ASN A 798 19.42 43.18 -56.11
C ASN A 798 19.09 44.42 -55.22
N ALA A 799 20.04 45.07 -54.52
CA ALA A 799 21.37 44.66 -54.03
C ALA A 799 21.91 45.64 -52.94
N HIS A 800 22.97 45.21 -52.24
CA HIS A 800 24.08 45.97 -51.61
C HIS A 800 23.92 47.35 -50.94
N GLY A 801 24.43 47.44 -49.69
CA GLY A 801 25.36 48.50 -49.23
C GLY A 801 25.36 48.69 -47.69
N THR A 802 26.41 48.53 -46.86
CA THR A 802 27.82 49.06 -46.82
C THR A 802 27.90 50.60 -46.86
N ILE A 803 28.72 51.35 -46.10
CA ILE A 803 29.97 51.09 -45.32
C ILE A 803 30.21 52.31 -44.36
N SER A 804 31.12 52.42 -43.36
CA SER A 804 31.69 51.53 -42.31
C SER A 804 32.74 52.31 -41.47
N GLY A 805 32.85 52.12 -40.14
CA GLY A 805 33.95 52.65 -39.30
C GLY A 805 33.60 52.85 -37.80
N ARG A 806 34.53 52.78 -36.83
CA ARG A 806 36.00 52.57 -36.86
C ARG A 806 36.51 51.98 -35.52
N ALA A 807 37.43 51.00 -35.59
CA ALA A 807 38.60 50.69 -34.71
C ALA A 807 38.49 50.68 -33.15
N ALA A 808 39.31 49.98 -32.34
CA ALA A 808 40.19 48.78 -32.40
C ALA A 808 40.74 48.57 -30.93
N ARG A 809 41.55 47.58 -30.49
CA ARG A 809 42.47 46.58 -31.10
C ARG A 809 42.55 45.30 -30.22
N SER A 810 42.84 44.15 -30.87
CA SER A 810 43.89 43.12 -30.60
C SER A 810 44.44 42.87 -29.16
N LEU A 811 44.79 41.63 -28.75
CA LEU A 811 45.59 40.58 -29.45
C LEU A 811 45.31 39.12 -29.03
N LYS A 812 45.36 38.20 -30.03
CA LYS A 812 45.80 36.77 -30.06
C LYS A 812 45.29 35.76 -28.98
N ALA A 813 44.70 34.59 -29.29
CA ALA A 813 44.95 33.50 -30.27
C ALA A 813 46.00 32.45 -29.79
N ALA A 814 45.90 31.14 -30.11
CA ALA A 814 45.03 30.41 -31.04
C ALA A 814 44.79 28.93 -30.65
N ALA A 815 43.76 28.29 -31.21
CA ALA A 815 43.67 26.84 -31.45
C ALA A 815 42.72 26.58 -32.65
N ALA A 816 43.12 25.77 -33.64
CA ALA A 816 42.30 25.44 -34.81
C ALA A 816 42.79 24.18 -35.54
N ALA A 817 41.84 23.34 -35.99
CA ALA A 817 41.98 22.13 -36.81
C ALA A 817 42.85 20.98 -36.25
N GLY A 818 42.57 19.68 -36.52
CA GLY A 818 41.39 19.07 -37.14
C GLY A 818 41.67 18.28 -38.42
N GLY A 819 41.07 17.08 -38.52
CA GLY A 819 41.11 16.22 -39.71
C GLY A 819 42.01 14.99 -39.57
N GLY A 820 41.55 13.83 -40.08
CA GLY A 820 42.31 12.56 -40.05
C GLY A 820 41.40 11.32 -40.07
N SER A 821 40.98 10.91 -41.27
CA SER A 821 40.20 9.68 -41.52
C SER A 821 40.98 8.75 -42.45
N GLY A 822 40.86 7.43 -42.30
CA GLY A 822 41.29 6.50 -43.36
C GLY A 822 41.61 5.08 -42.90
N ASP A 823 40.85 4.14 -43.48
CA ASP A 823 41.25 2.80 -43.91
C ASP A 823 41.68 1.73 -42.89
N ALA A 824 41.79 0.50 -43.41
CA ALA A 824 41.82 -0.77 -42.68
C ALA A 824 42.94 -1.68 -43.21
N VAL A 825 43.08 -2.89 -42.63
CA VAL A 825 43.39 -4.19 -43.26
C VAL A 825 44.02 -5.15 -42.23
N ASP A 826 43.18 -6.10 -41.78
CA ASP A 826 43.45 -7.56 -41.73
C ASP A 826 44.53 -8.17 -40.81
N THR A 827 44.44 -9.51 -40.73
CA THR A 827 45.39 -10.54 -40.25
C THR A 827 45.34 -11.04 -38.80
N ASP A 828 45.37 -12.39 -38.76
CA ASP A 828 45.77 -13.34 -37.73
C ASP A 828 45.04 -13.40 -36.37
N ALA A 829 44.21 -14.43 -36.29
CA ALA A 829 43.97 -15.17 -35.05
C ALA A 829 45.18 -16.08 -34.74
N ASP A 830 45.37 -16.41 -33.46
CA ASP A 830 45.89 -17.74 -33.12
C ASP A 830 45.30 -18.25 -31.79
N ALA A 831 45.38 -19.56 -31.57
CA ALA A 831 44.85 -20.24 -30.40
C ALA A 831 45.75 -21.44 -30.01
N VAL A 832 45.23 -22.34 -29.15
CA VAL A 832 45.71 -23.73 -28.93
C VAL A 832 46.78 -23.97 -27.83
N ARG A 833 46.52 -25.03 -27.04
CA ARG A 833 47.35 -25.72 -26.01
C ARG A 833 47.61 -24.97 -24.71
N VAL A 834 47.46 -25.55 -23.51
CA VAL A 834 47.27 -26.95 -23.03
C VAL A 834 48.48 -27.89 -23.13
N ALA A 835 49.26 -27.92 -22.05
CA ALA A 835 49.91 -29.07 -21.41
C ALA A 835 50.15 -28.66 -19.93
N ASP A 836 49.80 -29.35 -18.84
CA ASP A 836 49.61 -30.77 -18.50
C ASP A 836 50.86 -31.43 -17.85
N ALA A 837 50.81 -31.55 -16.52
CA ALA A 837 51.65 -32.37 -15.64
C ALA A 837 51.09 -32.27 -14.19
N GLY A 838 51.03 -33.31 -13.36
CA GLY A 838 51.28 -34.74 -13.65
C GLY A 838 51.61 -35.54 -12.39
N GLY A 839 50.62 -36.22 -11.79
CA GLY A 839 50.80 -37.19 -10.69
C GLY A 839 51.07 -36.59 -9.29
N GLU A 840 50.93 -37.33 -8.19
CA GLU A 840 50.31 -38.65 -7.97
C GLU A 840 49.90 -38.79 -6.49
N LEU A 841 48.77 -39.47 -6.21
CA LEU A 841 48.62 -40.51 -5.15
C LEU A 841 47.15 -40.97 -5.06
N GLY A 842 46.86 -42.17 -5.57
CA GLY A 842 45.66 -42.92 -5.21
C GLY A 842 45.87 -43.71 -3.90
N GLY A 843 44.85 -44.37 -3.35
CA GLY A 843 43.45 -44.45 -3.76
C GLY A 843 42.77 -45.68 -3.16
N ALA A 844 41.45 -45.64 -2.96
CA ALA A 844 40.67 -46.80 -2.52
C ALA A 844 39.18 -46.65 -2.89
N GLN A 845 38.72 -47.35 -3.93
CA GLN A 845 37.31 -47.40 -4.31
C GLN A 845 36.99 -48.71 -5.05
N GLN A 846 36.19 -49.60 -4.45
CA GLN A 846 35.32 -50.51 -5.21
C GLN A 846 34.26 -51.19 -4.33
N GLN A 847 33.11 -51.50 -4.95
CA GLN A 847 31.95 -52.21 -4.40
C GLN A 847 31.26 -51.43 -3.25
N TRP A 848 29.95 -51.59 -2.97
CA TRP A 848 28.98 -52.61 -3.40
C TRP A 848 27.77 -52.01 -4.12
N GLY A 849 27.02 -52.86 -4.84
CA GLY A 849 25.74 -52.51 -5.45
C GLY A 849 24.60 -53.45 -5.06
N LEU A 850 23.39 -52.90 -5.07
CA LEU A 850 22.07 -53.55 -5.08
C LEU A 850 21.52 -54.22 -3.79
N HIS A 851 20.18 -54.02 -3.67
CA HIS A 851 19.18 -54.69 -2.83
C HIS A 851 19.22 -54.55 -1.30
N GLY A 852 18.00 -54.46 -0.72
CA GLY A 852 17.76 -54.30 0.71
C GLY A 852 16.52 -53.44 1.00
N SER A 853 15.32 -54.02 0.89
CA SER A 853 14.07 -53.33 1.27
C SER A 853 14.05 -53.00 2.76
N ARG A 854 13.94 -51.71 3.11
CA ARG A 854 13.85 -51.26 4.52
C ARG A 854 12.44 -50.78 4.84
N SER A 855 11.83 -51.43 5.82
CA SER A 855 10.46 -51.19 6.28
C SER A 855 10.29 -49.82 6.96
N LYS A 856 9.14 -49.17 6.74
CA LYS A 856 8.80 -47.82 7.26
C LYS A 856 9.03 -47.62 8.76
N ALA A 857 8.94 -48.66 9.59
CA ALA A 857 9.21 -48.60 11.03
C ALA A 857 10.63 -48.07 11.36
N GLY A 858 11.67 -48.58 10.70
CA GLY A 858 13.08 -48.29 11.03
C GLY A 858 13.56 -46.88 10.65
N VAL A 859 12.68 -46.06 10.06
CA VAL A 859 12.86 -44.61 9.86
C VAL A 859 12.14 -43.83 10.96
N LYS A 860 10.94 -44.28 11.35
CA LYS A 860 10.13 -43.65 12.41
C LYS A 860 10.83 -43.68 13.77
N GLU A 861 11.47 -44.80 14.11
CA GLU A 861 12.27 -44.94 15.35
C GLU A 861 13.39 -43.89 15.43
N ARG A 862 14.09 -43.65 14.31
CA ARG A 862 15.22 -42.70 14.26
C ARG A 862 14.78 -41.25 14.24
N MET A 863 13.60 -40.96 13.67
CA MET A 863 13.01 -39.62 13.79
C MET A 863 12.60 -39.35 15.22
N ARG A 864 12.03 -40.33 15.94
CA ARG A 864 11.74 -40.22 17.38
C ARG A 864 13.00 -39.97 18.22
N GLU A 865 14.10 -40.71 17.98
CA GLU A 865 15.39 -40.44 18.64
C GLU A 865 15.95 -39.03 18.38
N VAL A 866 15.56 -38.40 17.27
CA VAL A 866 15.96 -37.02 16.93
C VAL A 866 15.00 -36.01 17.55
N GLU A 867 13.69 -36.27 17.58
CA GLU A 867 12.69 -35.45 18.28
C GLU A 867 12.99 -35.36 19.78
N GLU A 868 13.24 -36.49 20.45
CA GLU A 868 13.55 -36.52 21.89
C GLU A 868 14.84 -35.74 22.22
N LYS A 869 15.86 -35.78 21.35
CA LYS A 869 17.10 -34.99 21.51
C LYS A 869 16.93 -33.50 21.17
N ILE A 870 15.99 -33.15 20.29
CA ILE A 870 15.64 -31.74 20.02
C ILE A 870 14.88 -31.14 21.21
N ILE A 871 14.01 -31.92 21.87
CA ILE A 871 13.32 -31.49 23.10
C ILE A 871 14.32 -31.25 24.24
N GLU A 872 15.27 -32.16 24.48
CA GLU A 872 16.32 -31.99 25.51
C GLU A 872 17.20 -30.74 25.28
N VAL A 873 17.44 -30.37 24.02
CA VAL A 873 18.13 -29.11 23.66
C VAL A 873 17.25 -27.88 23.84
N LYS A 874 15.94 -27.99 23.55
CA LYS A 874 14.97 -26.91 23.71
C LYS A 874 14.79 -26.52 25.18
N GLU A 875 14.61 -27.50 26.08
CA GLU A 875 14.46 -27.25 27.52
C GLU A 875 15.71 -26.56 28.12
N ARG A 876 16.91 -26.87 27.62
CA ARG A 876 18.17 -26.17 27.99
C ARG A 876 18.26 -24.75 27.47
N ALA A 877 17.60 -24.42 26.36
CA ALA A 877 17.57 -23.05 25.82
C ALA A 877 16.52 -22.18 26.55
N GLU A 878 15.36 -22.74 26.86
CA GLU A 878 14.27 -22.04 27.55
C GLU A 878 14.62 -21.77 29.02
N GLY A 879 15.26 -22.72 29.72
CA GLY A 879 15.76 -22.55 31.08
C GLY A 879 16.89 -21.52 31.27
N ALA A 880 17.36 -20.87 30.19
CA ALA A 880 18.36 -19.81 30.21
C ALA A 880 17.79 -18.41 29.89
N ALA A 881 16.49 -18.29 29.62
CA ALA A 881 15.85 -17.03 29.21
C ALA A 881 15.17 -16.25 30.36
N GLU A 882 14.91 -16.88 31.51
CA GLU A 882 14.19 -16.25 32.63
C GLU A 882 15.13 -15.65 33.70
N ARG A 883 15.76 -14.52 33.38
CA ARG A 883 16.22 -13.51 34.37
C ARG A 883 16.70 -12.21 33.73
N GLU A 884 16.55 -11.11 34.48
CA GLU A 884 17.05 -9.75 34.19
C GLU A 884 16.33 -8.95 33.09
N ASP A 885 15.00 -8.87 33.19
CA ASP A 885 14.27 -7.66 32.75
C ASP A 885 14.62 -6.50 33.71
N GLY A 886 15.70 -5.78 33.39
CA GLY A 886 16.09 -4.54 34.04
C GLY A 886 15.83 -3.35 33.12
N GLU A 887 14.98 -2.42 33.56
CA GLU A 887 14.76 -1.14 32.88
C GLU A 887 16.02 -0.27 33.02
N VAL A 888 16.63 0.12 31.90
CA VAL A 888 17.88 0.89 31.87
C VAL A 888 17.68 2.14 31.02
N ASP A 889 17.79 3.31 31.65
CA ASP A 889 17.78 4.61 30.99
C ASP A 889 18.80 4.67 29.84
N ALA A 890 18.42 5.30 28.72
CA ALA A 890 19.28 5.42 27.55
C ALA A 890 20.54 6.26 27.87
N PRO A 891 21.75 5.68 27.79
CA PRO A 891 22.97 6.44 28.03
C PRO A 891 23.26 7.37 26.84
N ASP A 892 23.61 8.62 27.15
CA ASP A 892 24.02 9.61 26.16
C ASP A 892 25.36 9.21 25.52
N VAL A 893 25.31 8.78 24.25
CA VAL A 893 26.49 8.35 23.49
C VAL A 893 27.03 9.52 22.68
N SER A 894 28.16 10.06 23.12
CA SER A 894 28.89 11.15 22.45
C SER A 894 29.06 10.87 20.95
N SER A 895 28.50 11.73 20.11
CA SER A 895 28.36 11.47 18.67
C SER A 895 29.70 11.36 17.94
N SER A 896 29.87 10.33 17.14
CA SER A 896 31.09 10.11 16.33
C SER A 896 31.08 10.86 14.99
N CYS A 897 30.10 11.75 14.79
CA CYS A 897 29.79 12.41 13.52
C CYS A 897 30.17 13.90 13.50
N SER A 898 31.44 14.23 13.77
CA SER A 898 31.94 15.61 13.83
C SER A 898 33.11 15.86 12.87
N SER A 899 32.86 16.53 11.75
CA SER A 899 33.89 17.09 10.84
C SER A 899 33.62 18.53 10.39
N VAL A 900 32.42 19.07 10.67
CA VAL A 900 32.02 20.46 10.40
C VAL A 900 31.18 20.94 11.59
N GLU A 901 31.50 22.12 12.13
CA GLU A 901 30.73 22.78 13.18
C GLU A 901 29.41 23.34 12.64
N GLY A 902 28.31 23.07 13.33
CA GLY A 902 26.97 23.58 13.00
C GLY A 902 25.85 22.61 13.39
N GLU A 903 24.62 23.10 13.35
CA GLU A 903 23.43 22.30 13.68
C GLU A 903 23.02 21.42 12.49
N TRP A 904 22.90 20.12 12.72
CA TRP A 904 22.45 19.14 11.73
C TRP A 904 21.01 18.72 12.04
N ARG A 905 20.12 18.83 11.06
CA ARG A 905 18.70 18.45 11.18
C ARG A 905 18.35 17.35 10.18
N VAL A 906 17.68 16.30 10.65
CA VAL A 906 17.11 15.26 9.78
C VAL A 906 16.06 15.88 8.86
N VAL A 907 16.12 15.54 7.58
CA VAL A 907 15.19 16.02 6.55
C VAL A 907 14.42 14.90 5.87
N TYR A 908 15.02 13.72 5.74
CA TYR A 908 14.40 12.49 5.23
C TYR A 908 14.94 11.28 6.00
N ASP A 909 14.14 10.22 6.15
CA ASP A 909 14.53 8.95 6.79
C ASP A 909 13.96 7.72 6.07
N ASP A 910 14.02 6.51 6.65
CA ASP A 910 13.61 5.26 5.98
C ASP A 910 12.08 5.12 5.73
N ARG A 911 11.30 6.16 6.05
CA ARG A 911 9.90 6.37 5.66
C ARG A 911 9.76 7.10 4.32
N ASP A 912 10.81 7.74 3.82
CA ASP A 912 10.79 8.54 2.60
C ASP A 912 11.01 7.71 1.33
N TRP A 913 10.08 7.79 0.38
CA TRP A 913 10.12 7.11 -0.92
C TRP A 913 11.38 7.38 -1.76
N ILE A 914 12.05 8.51 -1.52
CA ILE A 914 13.30 8.89 -2.18
C ILE A 914 14.55 8.30 -1.52
N THR A 915 14.42 7.56 -0.41
CA THR A 915 15.53 6.91 0.29
C THR A 915 15.50 5.40 0.07
N ARG A 916 16.68 4.75 0.15
CA ARG A 916 16.78 3.28 0.20
C ARG A 916 17.90 2.85 1.14
N PHE A 917 17.55 2.07 2.14
CA PHE A 917 18.47 1.32 2.97
C PHE A 917 18.71 -0.06 2.33
N ASN A 918 19.88 -0.30 1.75
CA ASN A 918 20.23 -1.58 1.11
C ASN A 918 21.21 -2.36 1.99
N TRP A 919 20.83 -3.52 2.53
CA TRP A 919 21.72 -4.38 3.32
C TRP A 919 22.16 -5.62 2.54
N TYR A 920 23.46 -5.95 2.59
CA TYR A 920 23.99 -7.13 1.90
C TYR A 920 25.25 -7.72 2.55
N ARG A 921 25.45 -9.02 2.32
CA ARG A 921 26.74 -9.70 2.50
C ARG A 921 27.40 -9.87 1.12
N PRO A 922 28.73 -9.69 0.96
CA PRO A 922 29.39 -9.84 -0.34
C PRO A 922 29.35 -11.27 -0.89
N PHE A 923 29.20 -12.26 -0.01
CA PHE A 923 28.86 -13.65 -0.35
C PHE A 923 27.99 -14.26 0.76
N LYS A 924 27.27 -15.34 0.46
CA LYS A 924 26.17 -15.89 1.30
C LYS A 924 26.55 -16.16 2.76
N LEU A 925 27.81 -16.49 3.04
CA LEU A 925 28.33 -16.83 4.37
C LEU A 925 29.43 -15.85 4.84
N SER A 926 29.43 -14.62 4.32
CA SER A 926 30.40 -13.60 4.77
C SER A 926 30.13 -13.21 6.23
N PRO A 927 31.16 -13.17 7.10
CA PRO A 927 31.01 -12.67 8.46
C PRO A 927 30.75 -11.15 8.47
N GLU A 928 31.33 -10.43 7.50
CA GLU A 928 31.09 -9.01 7.25
C GLU A 928 29.74 -8.79 6.54
N SER A 929 29.07 -7.68 6.86
CA SER A 929 27.93 -7.18 6.10
C SER A 929 28.04 -5.66 5.89
N PHE A 930 27.32 -5.15 4.90
CA PHE A 930 27.38 -3.75 4.49
C PHE A 930 25.98 -3.16 4.36
N ALA A 931 25.85 -1.90 4.79
CA ALA A 931 24.68 -1.09 4.58
C ALA A 931 25.02 0.00 3.56
N ARG A 932 24.29 0.03 2.44
CA ARG A 932 24.37 1.07 1.43
C ARG A 932 23.14 1.96 1.57
N LEU A 933 23.37 3.21 1.92
CA LEU A 933 22.34 4.24 1.93
C LEU A 933 22.29 4.90 0.56
N GLU A 934 21.09 5.11 0.04
CA GLU A 934 20.83 5.88 -1.18
C GLU A 934 19.77 6.93 -0.93
N TRP A 935 19.93 8.09 -1.57
CA TRP A 935 18.96 9.18 -1.56
C TRP A 935 18.86 9.78 -2.97
N ASP A 936 17.70 9.64 -3.61
CA ASP A 936 17.40 10.29 -4.89
C ASP A 936 17.06 11.75 -4.60
N ILE A 937 17.97 12.66 -4.97
CA ILE A 937 17.87 14.08 -4.62
C ILE A 937 16.66 14.71 -5.35
N PRO A 938 15.67 15.27 -4.63
CA PRO A 938 14.49 15.90 -5.24
C PRO A 938 14.87 17.02 -6.20
N ARG A 939 14.11 17.23 -7.28
CA ARG A 939 14.46 18.22 -8.31
C ARG A 939 14.31 19.66 -7.82
N ASN A 940 13.41 19.86 -6.86
CA ASN A 940 12.99 21.15 -6.32
C ASN A 940 13.61 21.47 -4.93
N ILE A 941 14.62 20.72 -4.48
CA ILE A 941 15.27 20.94 -3.18
C ILE A 941 16.22 22.16 -3.24
N PRO A 942 16.29 23.02 -2.21
CA PRO A 942 17.24 24.13 -2.20
C PRO A 942 18.70 23.66 -2.08
N PRO A 943 19.65 24.35 -2.74
CA PRO A 943 21.08 24.12 -2.58
C PRO A 943 21.53 24.31 -1.12
N ALA A 944 22.09 23.25 -0.53
CA ALA A 944 22.59 23.22 0.84
C ALA A 944 23.66 22.13 1.00
N THR A 945 24.21 22.00 2.22
CA THR A 945 25.14 20.91 2.56
C THR A 945 24.38 19.83 3.31
N TYR A 946 24.54 18.58 2.90
CA TYR A 946 23.86 17.40 3.43
C TYR A 946 24.87 16.33 3.85
N ARG A 947 24.42 15.34 4.64
CA ARG A 947 25.15 14.09 4.91
C ARG A 947 24.17 12.92 5.05
N LEU A 948 24.67 11.70 4.84
CA LEU A 948 23.92 10.47 5.08
C LEU A 948 24.37 9.86 6.42
N ARG A 949 23.44 9.55 7.31
CA ARG A 949 23.68 8.90 8.61
C ARG A 949 23.04 7.52 8.64
N TYR A 950 23.81 6.52 9.05
CA TYR A 950 23.41 5.14 9.24
C TYR A 950 23.28 4.83 10.73
N TYR A 951 22.21 4.14 11.11
CA TYR A 951 22.01 3.60 12.45
C TYR A 951 21.84 2.08 12.38
N GLY A 952 22.51 1.35 13.27
CA GLY A 952 22.42 -0.10 13.32
C GLY A 952 22.68 -0.68 14.70
N ASP A 953 22.49 -2.00 14.81
CA ASP A 953 22.53 -2.73 16.07
C ASP A 953 23.32 -4.02 15.84
N ALA A 954 24.47 -4.18 16.50
CA ALA A 954 25.41 -5.28 16.26
C ALA A 954 25.35 -6.35 17.36
N ARG A 955 25.31 -7.64 16.97
CA ARG A 955 25.31 -8.76 17.92
C ARG A 955 26.71 -9.30 18.15
N SER A 956 27.18 -9.20 19.39
CA SER A 956 28.46 -9.77 19.85
C SER A 956 28.39 -11.29 20.06
N ILE A 957 29.54 -11.94 20.18
CA ILE A 957 29.65 -13.39 20.43
C ILE A 957 29.02 -13.84 21.77
N THR A 958 28.82 -12.92 22.73
CA THR A 958 28.10 -13.21 23.99
C THR A 958 26.57 -13.15 23.82
N GLY A 959 26.07 -12.91 22.61
CA GLY A 959 24.66 -12.70 22.31
C GLY A 959 24.16 -11.27 22.58
N ARG A 960 24.90 -10.45 23.35
CA ARG A 960 24.58 -9.03 23.62
C ARG A 960 24.54 -8.23 22.33
N ILE A 961 23.46 -7.48 22.14
CA ILE A 961 23.27 -6.50 21.06
C ILE A 961 23.76 -5.12 21.56
N THR A 962 24.29 -4.29 20.66
CA THR A 962 24.75 -2.93 20.99
C THR A 962 24.51 -2.00 19.81
N PRO A 963 23.87 -0.83 20.01
CA PRO A 963 23.64 0.14 18.94
C PRO A 963 24.95 0.82 18.51
N PHE A 964 24.99 1.27 17.26
CA PHE A 964 26.07 2.07 16.70
C PHE A 964 25.52 3.02 15.61
N GLU A 965 26.32 4.03 15.27
CA GLU A 965 26.02 4.95 14.18
C GLU A 965 27.23 5.15 13.25
N GLY A 966 27.00 5.77 12.11
CA GLY A 966 28.05 6.25 11.20
C GLY A 966 27.51 7.34 10.29
N CYS A 967 28.37 8.29 9.90
CA CYS A 967 28.01 9.36 8.99
C CYS A 967 28.95 9.40 7.77
N SER A 968 28.41 9.74 6.60
CA SER A 968 29.21 10.12 5.44
C SER A 968 29.93 11.45 5.70
N ASP A 969 30.91 11.74 4.85
CA ASP A 969 31.39 13.11 4.70
C ASP A 969 30.23 14.04 4.28
N PRO A 970 30.27 15.33 4.65
CA PRO A 970 29.36 16.34 4.14
C PRO A 970 29.53 16.53 2.62
N PHE A 971 28.42 16.72 1.91
CA PHE A 971 28.39 16.99 0.47
C PHE A 971 27.41 18.11 0.12
N ARG A 972 27.68 18.83 -0.98
CA ARG A 972 26.83 19.93 -1.45
C ARG A 972 25.81 19.43 -2.49
N VAL A 973 24.57 19.90 -2.38
CA VAL A 973 23.61 19.85 -3.49
C VAL A 973 23.55 21.23 -4.15
N GLU A 974 23.56 21.24 -5.49
CA GLU A 974 23.52 22.44 -6.35
C GLU A 974 22.40 22.37 -7.39
#